data_AF-A0A1G5FZP1-F1
#
_entry.id   AF-A0A1G5FZP1-F1
#
_cell.length_a   1.000
_cell.length_b   1.000
_cell.length_c   1.000
_cell.angle_alpha   90.00
_cell.angle_beta   90.00
_cell.angle_gamma   90.00
#
_symmetry.space_group_name_H-M   'P 1'
#
loop_
_entity.id
_entity.type
_entity.pdbx_description
1 polymer ?
#
loop_
_entity_poly.entity_id
_entity_poly.type
_entity_poly.pdbx_seq_one_letter_code
_entity_poly.pdbx_strand_id
1 'polypeptide(L)'
;MIQYNYLEKTYAGFLGMNIGIRLGAPVEPTAWTSERIQRFYGNITGYVKDFKNFAADDDVNGPVFFLRALYDDAKDRQLTPQDVANAWLNYTREGVGMFWWGGYGVSTEHTAYLNLKTGIPAPKSGSAATNGIIMAEQIGGQIFIDTWGLVFPGNIERAAEYASIAASVSHDGNGIYGAAFIAACIAAAYNTADVDELIDAGLSQIPTDCTYAKVVNAVRQFHKENPEDFRLCLQYLQDNWGYDKYQGICHIIPNAGVCVLAMLYGKDFNRSVEITTMCGWDTDCNAGNVGTIMGVACGLEAIAPHYRNPINDSVVLSGISGYLNILDIPTYVKEIALLGYRLAGESAPEYLVKSVKTGEICFDFDLPGSTHNLRLSNNIGCSLRHSTEHAYSGSGSAEILFDRMSRGQKCKIYYKPFYRREDFDDERYMPVFSPTAYPGQRVSMMVYVDRYSGESIILNPYVRNTYTKEDILLEGIVIKDAGWKNITFTIPQLDGAMVDEVGLLFEANSPEKNRDFGCLYIDDFSITGKASYTIDITKQKKEFASITPFSHNHGAWEIAHGVMEAMCLQHAEAMTGNYFMTDVRILGRITPHTGKSHLISARVQGALRGYYAGFIDKSVAIFCNNNGMRILATCSFHWEYDREYSVELTVKGELLTFSVDGKQLLQVYDNTHAYGMAGYAMYEIGRSSFGNLTIEEL
;
A
#
# COMPACT_ATOMS: atom_id res chain seq x y z
N MET A 1 -17.25 20.11 -11.79
CA MET A 1 -16.08 20.32 -12.64
C MET A 1 -14.85 20.16 -11.78
N ILE A 2 -14.10 19.09 -12.02
CA ILE A 2 -12.86 18.82 -11.31
C ILE A 2 -11.82 19.89 -11.68
N GLN A 3 -11.07 20.37 -10.68
CA GLN A 3 -10.05 21.39 -10.88
C GLN A 3 -8.84 20.87 -11.67
N TYR A 4 -8.13 21.77 -12.37
CA TYR A 4 -6.97 21.40 -13.20
C TYR A 4 -5.80 20.80 -12.41
N ASN A 5 -5.56 21.27 -11.18
CA ASN A 5 -4.49 20.80 -10.30
C ASN A 5 -4.91 19.62 -9.39
N TYR A 6 -6.02 18.95 -9.70
CA TYR A 6 -6.55 17.87 -8.88
C TYR A 6 -5.51 16.78 -8.58
N LEU A 7 -4.79 16.31 -9.60
CA LEU A 7 -3.78 15.26 -9.45
C LEU A 7 -2.61 15.69 -8.55
N GLU A 8 -2.05 16.88 -8.79
CA GLU A 8 -0.92 17.40 -8.01
C GLU A 8 -1.28 17.63 -6.54
N LYS A 9 -2.46 18.22 -6.28
CA LYS A 9 -2.96 18.38 -4.91
C LYS A 9 -3.25 17.06 -4.22
N THR A 10 -3.75 16.07 -4.95
CA THR A 10 -3.94 14.70 -4.42
C THR A 10 -2.61 14.05 -4.07
N TYR A 11 -1.59 14.26 -4.91
CA TYR A 11 -0.22 13.81 -4.63
C TYR A 11 0.35 14.46 -3.37
N ALA A 12 0.19 15.78 -3.22
CA ALA A 12 0.59 16.51 -2.01
C ALA A 12 -0.15 16.03 -0.76
N GLY A 13 -1.46 15.80 -0.85
CA GLY A 13 -2.27 15.26 0.24
C GLY A 13 -1.81 13.88 0.68
N PHE A 14 -1.64 12.95 -0.26
CA PHE A 14 -1.21 11.59 0.08
C PHE A 14 0.23 11.52 0.59
N LEU A 15 1.14 12.35 0.07
CA LEU A 15 2.47 12.55 0.67
C LEU A 15 2.35 13.10 2.09
N GLY A 16 1.49 14.10 2.28
CA GLY A 16 1.25 14.73 3.57
C GLY A 16 0.79 13.74 4.63
N MET A 17 -0.14 12.86 4.28
CA MET A 17 -0.60 11.75 5.12
C MET A 17 0.58 10.90 5.61
N ASN A 18 1.39 10.40 4.67
CA ASN A 18 2.49 9.49 4.98
C ASN A 18 3.65 10.17 5.72
N ILE A 19 3.87 11.47 5.48
CA ILE A 19 4.82 12.29 6.26
C ILE A 19 4.34 12.40 7.72
N GLY A 20 3.05 12.70 7.92
CA GLY A 20 2.45 12.79 9.24
C GLY A 20 2.55 11.48 10.03
N ILE A 21 2.12 10.37 9.41
CA ILE A 21 2.21 9.03 10.00
C ILE A 21 3.66 8.71 10.39
N ARG A 22 4.60 8.88 9.46
CA ARG A 22 6.02 8.58 9.72
C ARG A 22 6.63 9.46 10.83
N LEU A 23 6.21 10.71 10.93
CA LEU A 23 6.68 11.63 11.97
C LEU A 23 6.10 11.27 13.35
N GLY A 24 4.83 10.91 13.40
CA GLY A 24 4.09 10.61 14.63
C GLY A 24 4.38 9.22 15.20
N ALA A 25 4.41 8.18 14.36
CA ALA A 25 4.49 6.78 14.79
C ALA A 25 5.60 6.46 15.83
N PRO A 26 6.84 7.01 15.73
CA PRO A 26 7.86 6.77 16.75
C PRO A 26 7.53 7.26 18.16
N VAL A 27 6.57 8.18 18.28
CA VAL A 27 6.16 8.88 19.50
C VAL A 27 4.68 8.70 19.83
N GLU A 28 4.09 7.58 19.38
CA GLU A 28 2.72 7.13 19.67
C GLU A 28 2.40 7.02 21.18
N PRO A 29 1.11 7.01 21.56
CA PRO A 29 0.68 6.89 22.95
C PRO A 29 1.01 5.51 23.51
N THR A 30 0.74 5.29 24.80
CA THR A 30 1.22 4.22 25.71
C THR A 30 2.57 4.51 26.37
N ALA A 31 3.56 5.04 25.64
CA ALA A 31 4.88 5.38 26.17
C ALA A 31 5.19 6.87 26.10
N TRP A 32 4.65 7.59 25.12
CA TRP A 32 4.91 9.02 24.93
C TRP A 32 3.73 9.87 25.36
N THR A 33 4.02 10.87 26.19
CA THR A 33 3.11 11.97 26.50
C THR A 33 3.71 13.25 25.91
N SER A 34 2.91 14.30 25.72
CA SER A 34 3.41 15.59 25.23
C SER A 34 4.57 16.12 26.10
N GLU A 35 4.54 15.91 27.42
CA GLU A 35 5.63 16.31 28.31
C GLU A 35 6.91 15.48 28.09
N ARG A 36 6.77 14.17 27.80
CA ARG A 36 7.93 13.32 27.45
C ARG A 36 8.49 13.73 26.10
N ILE A 37 7.64 13.96 25.10
CA ILE A 37 8.07 14.43 23.77
C ILE A 37 8.83 15.75 23.92
N GLN A 38 8.27 16.72 24.63
CA GLN A 38 8.94 18.00 24.88
C GLN A 38 10.26 17.82 25.64
N ARG A 39 10.30 16.94 26.65
CA ARG A 39 11.52 16.70 27.44
C ARG A 39 12.66 16.12 26.61
N PHE A 40 12.37 15.17 25.71
CA PHE A 40 13.40 14.40 25.00
C PHE A 40 13.71 14.94 23.60
N TYR A 41 12.72 15.55 22.93
CA TYR A 41 12.86 16.06 21.56
C TYR A 41 12.71 17.59 21.46
N GLY A 42 12.17 18.25 22.49
CA GLY A 42 11.98 19.71 22.47
C GLY A 42 10.95 20.14 21.44
N ASN A 43 11.37 21.00 20.50
CA ASN A 43 10.58 21.31 19.31
C ASN A 43 10.97 20.37 18.19
N ILE A 44 10.03 19.55 17.74
CA ILE A 44 10.20 18.70 16.57
C ILE A 44 10.20 19.60 15.33
N THR A 45 11.24 19.47 14.49
CA THR A 45 11.40 20.17 13.21
C THR A 45 11.97 19.23 12.13
N GLY A 46 11.71 17.94 12.27
CA GLY A 46 12.21 16.87 11.41
C GLY A 46 11.88 15.50 12.02
N TYR A 47 12.10 14.42 11.25
CA TYR A 47 11.89 13.07 11.75
C TYR A 47 12.73 12.79 13.00
N VAL A 48 12.09 12.16 13.99
CA VAL A 48 12.73 11.79 15.27
C VAL A 48 13.49 10.46 15.21
N LYS A 49 13.29 9.69 14.12
CA LYS A 49 13.98 8.44 13.82
C LYS A 49 14.22 8.30 12.32
N ASP A 50 15.38 7.73 11.99
CA ASP A 50 15.69 7.27 10.64
C ASP A 50 15.28 5.81 10.47
N PHE A 51 14.71 5.48 9.32
CA PHE A 51 14.32 4.13 8.92
C PHE A 51 14.92 3.82 7.55
N LYS A 52 15.39 2.57 7.34
CA LYS A 52 15.76 2.06 6.01
C LYS A 52 14.57 2.12 5.06
N ASN A 53 13.45 1.57 5.51
CA ASN A 53 12.12 1.71 4.94
C ASN A 53 11.16 1.80 6.13
N PHE A 54 10.23 2.75 6.08
CA PHE A 54 9.17 2.82 7.09
C PHE A 54 8.25 1.61 6.91
N ALA A 55 7.99 0.87 7.97
CA ALA A 55 7.12 -0.30 7.92
C ALA A 55 5.66 0.10 7.69
N ALA A 56 4.80 -0.90 7.41
CA ALA A 56 3.37 -0.68 7.29
C ALA A 56 2.80 -0.09 8.59
N ASP A 57 1.72 0.66 8.43
CA ASP A 57 1.00 1.38 9.48
C ASP A 57 -0.49 1.38 9.12
N ASP A 58 -1.39 1.23 10.10
CA ASP A 58 -2.81 1.02 9.80
C ASP A 58 -3.51 2.25 9.25
N ASP A 59 -3.00 3.42 9.61
CA ASP A 59 -3.37 4.74 9.11
C ASP A 59 -3.30 4.91 7.60
N VAL A 60 -2.43 4.15 6.92
CA VAL A 60 -2.42 4.12 5.45
C VAL A 60 -3.03 2.83 4.88
N ASN A 61 -2.99 1.72 5.62
CA ASN A 61 -3.62 0.48 5.20
C ASN A 61 -5.13 0.65 4.97
N GLY A 62 -5.84 1.21 5.94
CA GLY A 62 -7.28 1.41 5.87
C GLY A 62 -7.71 2.27 4.69
N PRO A 63 -7.21 3.52 4.55
CA PRO A 63 -7.57 4.39 3.43
C PRO A 63 -7.28 3.76 2.06
N VAL A 64 -6.22 2.94 1.93
CA VAL A 64 -5.92 2.28 0.65
C VAL A 64 -6.84 1.08 0.40
N PHE A 65 -6.95 0.15 1.34
CA PHE A 65 -7.68 -1.11 1.11
C PHE A 65 -9.20 -0.95 1.18
N PHE A 66 -9.73 -0.06 2.02
CA PHE A 66 -11.17 0.12 2.16
C PHE A 66 -11.77 0.86 0.95
N LEU A 67 -11.00 1.76 0.34
CA LEU A 67 -11.38 2.42 -0.92
C LEU A 67 -11.60 1.41 -2.05
N ARG A 68 -10.99 0.21 -1.97
CA ARG A 68 -11.17 -0.83 -2.98
C ARG A 68 -12.59 -1.35 -3.12
N ALA A 69 -13.47 -1.07 -2.15
CA ALA A 69 -14.91 -1.26 -2.33
C ALA A 69 -15.44 -0.60 -3.62
N LEU A 70 -14.82 0.50 -4.07
CA LEU A 70 -15.17 1.21 -5.30
C LEU A 70 -14.60 0.56 -6.58
N TYR A 71 -13.58 -0.28 -6.49
CA TYR A 71 -13.11 -1.10 -7.61
C TYR A 71 -13.87 -2.42 -7.71
N ASP A 72 -14.35 -2.91 -6.56
CA ASP A 72 -14.98 -4.20 -6.40
C ASP A 72 -16.51 -4.09 -6.45
N ASP A 73 -17.18 -4.08 -5.29
CA ASP A 73 -18.63 -4.29 -5.18
C ASP A 73 -19.48 -3.06 -5.57
N ALA A 74 -18.91 -1.86 -5.43
CA ALA A 74 -19.57 -0.58 -5.71
C ALA A 74 -19.07 0.08 -7.01
N LYS A 75 -18.54 -0.71 -7.96
CA LYS A 75 -17.97 -0.20 -9.22
C LYS A 75 -18.94 0.67 -10.04
N ASP A 76 -20.18 0.24 -10.16
CA ASP A 76 -21.19 0.82 -11.07
C ASP A 76 -22.43 1.36 -10.36
N ARG A 77 -22.33 1.62 -9.05
CA ARG A 77 -23.44 2.12 -8.23
C ARG A 77 -22.94 2.93 -7.03
N GLN A 78 -23.87 3.51 -6.28
CA GLN A 78 -23.55 4.17 -5.00
C GLN A 78 -22.99 3.16 -3.99
N LEU A 79 -22.05 3.66 -3.18
CA LEU A 79 -21.42 2.91 -2.10
C LEU A 79 -22.43 2.60 -0.99
N THR A 80 -22.33 1.43 -0.40
CA THR A 80 -23.05 1.04 0.80
C THR A 80 -22.07 0.57 1.87
N PRO A 81 -22.43 0.58 3.17
CA PRO A 81 -21.53 0.11 4.23
C PRO A 81 -21.06 -1.33 4.01
N GLN A 82 -21.92 -2.19 3.44
CA GLN A 82 -21.59 -3.59 3.22
C GLN A 82 -20.48 -3.78 2.16
N ASP A 83 -20.34 -2.86 1.21
CA ASP A 83 -19.27 -2.93 0.20
C ASP A 83 -17.90 -2.70 0.84
N VAL A 84 -17.84 -1.74 1.76
CA VAL A 84 -16.64 -1.46 2.55
C VAL A 84 -16.36 -2.63 3.49
N ALA A 85 -17.39 -3.19 4.14
CA ALA A 85 -17.23 -4.39 4.97
C ALA A 85 -16.72 -5.61 4.19
N ASN A 86 -17.12 -5.79 2.94
CA ASN A 86 -16.58 -6.84 2.08
C ASN A 86 -15.10 -6.58 1.75
N ALA A 87 -14.72 -5.33 1.48
CA ALA A 87 -13.31 -4.97 1.30
C ALA A 87 -12.48 -5.26 2.55
N TRP A 88 -12.99 -4.96 3.75
CA TRP A 88 -12.36 -5.34 5.02
C TRP A 88 -12.12 -6.84 5.08
N LEU A 89 -13.17 -7.64 4.92
CA LEU A 89 -13.07 -9.10 5.03
C LEU A 89 -12.18 -9.72 3.95
N ASN A 90 -12.14 -9.13 2.75
CA ASN A 90 -11.39 -9.66 1.62
C ASN A 90 -9.90 -9.29 1.64
N TYR A 91 -9.52 -8.09 2.11
CA TYR A 91 -8.12 -7.63 2.08
C TYR A 91 -7.38 -7.81 3.40
N THR A 92 -8.08 -8.02 4.51
CA THR A 92 -7.48 -8.16 5.83
C THR A 92 -6.93 -9.58 6.07
N ARG A 93 -5.65 -9.68 6.42
CA ARG A 93 -5.08 -10.92 6.98
C ARG A 93 -5.56 -11.09 8.42
N GLU A 94 -6.40 -12.08 8.67
CA GLU A 94 -7.02 -12.24 10.00
C GLU A 94 -5.96 -12.39 11.10
N GLY A 95 -6.01 -11.52 12.12
CA GLY A 95 -5.08 -11.52 13.25
C GLY A 95 -3.68 -10.97 12.93
N VAL A 96 -3.44 -10.46 11.72
CA VAL A 96 -2.11 -9.96 11.32
C VAL A 96 -2.23 -8.66 10.51
N GLY A 97 -1.65 -7.58 11.03
CA GLY A 97 -1.06 -6.55 10.19
C GLY A 97 -1.92 -5.52 9.45
N MET A 98 -3.26 -5.62 9.38
CA MET A 98 -4.07 -4.58 8.68
C MET A 98 -4.37 -3.35 9.55
N PHE A 99 -4.96 -3.60 10.71
CA PHE A 99 -5.33 -2.62 11.73
C PHE A 99 -4.91 -3.17 13.10
N TRP A 100 -4.98 -2.34 14.14
CA TRP A 100 -4.64 -2.78 15.48
C TRP A 100 -5.52 -3.95 15.97
N TRP A 101 -4.95 -5.16 16.08
CA TRP A 101 -5.64 -6.38 16.52
C TRP A 101 -5.84 -6.44 18.04
N GLY A 102 -6.31 -5.35 18.65
CA GLY A 102 -6.39 -5.16 20.11
C GLY A 102 -7.34 -6.10 20.86
N GLY A 103 -8.30 -6.72 20.15
CA GLY A 103 -9.19 -7.76 20.69
C GLY A 103 -10.66 -7.34 20.71
N TYR A 104 -11.55 -8.32 20.84
CA TYR A 104 -13.00 -8.09 20.91
C TYR A 104 -13.39 -7.28 22.15
N GLY A 105 -14.11 -6.18 21.96
CA GLY A 105 -14.49 -5.26 23.03
C GLY A 105 -13.33 -4.38 23.53
N VAL A 106 -12.20 -4.33 22.81
CA VAL A 106 -11.02 -3.53 23.14
C VAL A 106 -10.63 -2.62 21.94
N SER A 107 -10.39 -3.22 20.77
CA SER A 107 -10.23 -2.48 19.50
C SER A 107 -11.57 -2.42 18.78
N THR A 108 -11.93 -1.24 18.29
CA THR A 108 -13.18 -1.01 17.56
C THR A 108 -13.18 -1.74 16.22
N GLU A 109 -12.08 -1.65 15.48
CA GLU A 109 -11.86 -2.28 14.17
C GLU A 109 -11.89 -3.80 14.30
N HIS A 110 -11.14 -4.35 15.25
CA HIS A 110 -11.11 -5.79 15.48
C HIS A 110 -12.50 -6.30 15.94
N THR A 111 -13.20 -5.56 16.80
CA THR A 111 -14.57 -5.89 17.22
C THR A 111 -15.52 -5.94 16.02
N ALA A 112 -15.50 -4.91 15.17
CA ALA A 112 -16.33 -4.84 13.97
C ALA A 112 -16.00 -5.97 12.97
N TYR A 113 -14.71 -6.27 12.76
CA TYR A 113 -14.27 -7.38 11.91
C TYR A 113 -14.82 -8.72 12.41
N LEU A 114 -14.75 -9.00 13.71
CA LEU A 114 -15.29 -10.24 14.28
C LEU A 114 -16.83 -10.29 14.23
N ASN A 115 -17.50 -9.15 14.39
CA ASN A 115 -18.95 -9.05 14.18
C ASN A 115 -19.33 -9.40 12.73
N LEU A 116 -18.59 -8.87 11.75
CA LEU A 116 -18.77 -9.21 10.33
C LEU A 116 -18.56 -10.71 10.07
N LYS A 117 -17.46 -11.29 10.59
CA LYS A 117 -17.15 -12.72 10.47
C LYS A 117 -18.22 -13.63 11.09
N THR A 118 -18.90 -13.17 12.13
CA THR A 118 -19.99 -13.90 12.79
C THR A 118 -21.36 -13.64 12.17
N GLY A 119 -21.43 -12.86 11.09
CA GLY A 119 -22.64 -12.65 10.28
C GLY A 119 -23.47 -11.41 10.66
N ILE A 120 -22.94 -10.50 11.48
CA ILE A 120 -23.58 -9.20 11.75
C ILE A 120 -23.20 -8.24 10.62
N PRO A 121 -24.12 -7.82 9.73
CA PRO A 121 -23.77 -7.00 8.58
C PRO A 121 -23.48 -5.54 8.97
N ALA A 122 -22.74 -4.83 8.13
CA ALA A 122 -22.59 -3.39 8.28
C ALA A 122 -23.90 -2.65 7.95
N PRO A 123 -24.22 -1.54 8.63
CA PRO A 123 -23.43 -0.85 9.66
C PRO A 123 -23.63 -1.39 11.09
N LYS A 124 -24.47 -2.42 11.28
CA LYS A 124 -24.73 -2.97 12.63
C LYS A 124 -23.48 -3.54 13.30
N SER A 125 -22.50 -3.99 12.50
CA SER A 125 -21.19 -4.45 12.97
C SER A 125 -20.43 -3.42 13.80
N GLY A 126 -20.56 -2.13 13.46
CA GLY A 126 -19.88 -1.00 14.13
C GLY A 126 -20.77 -0.22 15.09
N SER A 127 -22.10 -0.37 14.98
CA SER A 127 -23.05 0.48 15.71
C SER A 127 -22.90 0.47 17.24
N ALA A 128 -23.21 1.61 17.87
CA ALA A 128 -23.23 1.74 19.33
C ALA A 128 -24.31 0.84 19.97
N ALA A 129 -25.37 0.51 19.23
CA ALA A 129 -26.40 -0.43 19.69
C ALA A 129 -25.84 -1.86 19.89
N THR A 130 -24.85 -2.25 19.08
CA THR A 130 -24.19 -3.57 19.18
C THR A 130 -23.01 -3.52 20.16
N ASN A 131 -22.16 -2.48 20.07
CA ASN A 131 -20.85 -2.46 20.72
C ASN A 131 -20.78 -1.54 21.96
N GLY A 132 -21.83 -0.76 22.23
CA GLY A 132 -21.81 0.30 23.22
C GLY A 132 -21.16 1.59 22.70
N ILE A 133 -21.54 2.73 23.28
CA ILE A 133 -21.13 4.05 22.80
C ILE A 133 -19.61 4.28 22.92
N ILE A 134 -18.98 3.76 23.98
CA ILE A 134 -17.53 3.92 24.19
C ILE A 134 -16.76 3.30 23.03
N MET A 135 -17.09 2.06 22.64
CA MET A 135 -16.41 1.38 21.54
C MET A 135 -16.66 2.06 20.19
N ALA A 136 -17.88 2.54 19.96
CA ALA A 136 -18.27 3.10 18.67
C ALA A 136 -17.69 4.50 18.38
N GLU A 137 -17.24 5.23 19.40
CA GLU A 137 -16.69 6.60 19.28
C GLU A 137 -15.17 6.68 19.50
N GLN A 138 -14.45 5.58 19.24
CA GLN A 138 -13.00 5.61 19.14
C GLN A 138 -12.53 6.32 17.86
N ILE A 139 -11.24 6.65 17.82
CA ILE A 139 -10.63 7.49 16.79
C ILE A 139 -10.65 6.87 15.39
N GLY A 140 -10.73 5.54 15.24
CA GLY A 140 -10.66 4.87 13.94
C GLY A 140 -11.65 5.41 12.90
N GLY A 141 -12.76 6.01 13.35
CA GLY A 141 -13.71 6.71 12.51
C GLY A 141 -13.10 7.85 11.68
N GLN A 142 -12.08 8.55 12.17
CA GLN A 142 -11.31 9.55 11.40
C GLN A 142 -10.01 9.01 10.80
N ILE A 143 -9.44 7.92 11.32
CA ILE A 143 -8.15 7.39 10.85
C ILE A 143 -8.25 6.94 9.39
N PHE A 144 -9.30 6.20 9.03
CA PHE A 144 -9.33 5.47 7.76
C PHE A 144 -9.98 6.23 6.60
N ILE A 145 -10.15 7.56 6.69
CA ILE A 145 -11.08 8.27 5.80
C ILE A 145 -10.42 9.16 4.72
N ASP A 146 -9.12 9.39 4.79
CA ASP A 146 -8.43 10.43 4.02
C ASP A 146 -8.68 10.31 2.51
N THR A 147 -8.56 9.10 1.98
CA THR A 147 -8.77 8.81 0.55
C THR A 147 -10.19 9.06 0.09
N TRP A 148 -11.19 9.00 0.97
CA TRP A 148 -12.58 9.34 0.65
C TRP A 148 -12.75 10.84 0.44
N GLY A 149 -11.98 11.68 1.13
CA GLY A 149 -11.90 13.12 0.81
C GLY A 149 -11.18 13.38 -0.52
N LEU A 150 -10.08 12.66 -0.77
CA LEU A 150 -9.25 12.82 -1.97
C LEU A 150 -9.98 12.43 -3.28
N VAL A 151 -10.98 11.56 -3.25
CA VAL A 151 -11.77 11.19 -4.44
C VAL A 151 -12.90 12.18 -4.78
N PHE A 152 -13.18 13.17 -3.92
CA PHE A 152 -14.24 14.17 -4.11
C PHE A 152 -13.70 15.61 -4.04
N PRO A 153 -12.80 16.01 -4.96
CA PRO A 153 -12.18 17.33 -4.91
C PRO A 153 -13.21 18.45 -4.98
N GLY A 154 -13.26 19.29 -3.95
CA GLY A 154 -14.17 20.42 -3.83
C GLY A 154 -15.63 20.07 -3.54
N ASN A 155 -15.99 18.80 -3.38
CA ASN A 155 -17.36 18.35 -3.08
C ASN A 155 -17.45 17.81 -1.65
N ILE A 156 -17.67 18.72 -0.71
CA ILE A 156 -17.65 18.43 0.73
C ILE A 156 -18.79 17.51 1.15
N GLU A 157 -19.96 17.62 0.51
CA GLU A 157 -21.13 16.80 0.84
C GLU A 157 -20.92 15.34 0.46
N ARG A 158 -20.38 15.08 -0.74
CA ARG A 158 -20.07 13.71 -1.19
C ARG A 158 -18.92 13.08 -0.41
N ALA A 159 -17.88 13.87 -0.11
CA ALA A 159 -16.78 13.43 0.74
C ALA A 159 -17.28 12.98 2.12
N ALA A 160 -18.09 13.82 2.77
CA ALA A 160 -18.66 13.50 4.07
C ALA A 160 -19.61 12.29 4.02
N GLU A 161 -20.46 12.18 2.99
CA GLU A 161 -21.37 11.05 2.79
C GLU A 161 -20.61 9.73 2.70
N TYR A 162 -19.61 9.65 1.80
CA TYR A 162 -18.87 8.41 1.56
C TYR A 162 -17.96 8.03 2.73
N ALA A 163 -17.33 9.01 3.38
CA ALA A 163 -16.56 8.78 4.60
C ALA A 163 -17.45 8.28 5.73
N SER A 164 -18.65 8.84 5.90
CA SER A 164 -19.63 8.38 6.89
C SER A 164 -20.08 6.94 6.63
N ILE A 165 -20.33 6.59 5.36
CA ILE A 165 -20.67 5.22 4.95
C ILE A 165 -19.53 4.26 5.31
N ALA A 166 -18.28 4.62 5.00
CA ALA A 166 -17.12 3.79 5.29
C ALA A 166 -16.90 3.62 6.81
N ALA A 167 -16.94 4.71 7.58
CA ALA A 167 -16.76 4.70 9.03
C ALA A 167 -17.86 3.88 9.74
N SER A 168 -19.08 3.88 9.22
CA SER A 168 -20.22 3.14 9.82
C SER A 168 -20.03 1.62 9.87
N VAL A 169 -19.03 1.07 9.17
CA VAL A 169 -18.67 -0.35 9.25
C VAL A 169 -18.19 -0.72 10.67
N SER A 170 -17.44 0.18 11.31
CA SER A 170 -16.83 -0.06 12.63
C SER A 170 -17.23 0.96 13.71
N HIS A 171 -17.77 2.12 13.34
CA HIS A 171 -18.04 3.24 14.23
C HIS A 171 -19.49 3.72 14.17
N ASP A 172 -19.87 4.55 15.15
CA ASP A 172 -21.17 5.22 15.24
C ASP A 172 -21.02 6.61 15.89
N GLY A 173 -22.07 7.42 15.91
CA GLY A 173 -22.08 8.71 16.61
C GLY A 173 -20.92 9.64 16.23
N ASN A 174 -20.17 10.12 17.22
CA ASN A 174 -19.01 11.00 16.98
C ASN A 174 -17.91 10.34 16.15
N GLY A 175 -17.82 9.00 16.12
CA GLY A 175 -16.89 8.30 15.22
C GLY A 175 -17.23 8.54 13.74
N ILE A 176 -18.52 8.54 13.39
CA ILE A 176 -19.00 8.89 12.05
C ILE A 176 -18.90 10.41 11.80
N TYR A 177 -19.14 11.24 12.80
CA TYR A 177 -19.03 12.69 12.63
C TYR A 177 -17.57 13.13 12.39
N GLY A 178 -16.60 12.50 13.04
CA GLY A 178 -15.18 12.73 12.75
C GLY A 178 -14.82 12.35 11.31
N ALA A 179 -15.35 11.22 10.82
CA ALA A 179 -15.20 10.81 9.43
C ALA A 179 -15.68 11.89 8.45
N ALA A 180 -16.90 12.36 8.65
CA ALA A 180 -17.53 13.39 7.84
C ALA A 180 -16.74 14.70 7.87
N PHE A 181 -16.32 15.13 9.07
CA PHE A 181 -15.58 16.36 9.29
C PHE A 181 -14.24 16.35 8.54
N ILE A 182 -13.39 15.34 8.76
CA ILE A 182 -12.05 15.28 8.16
C ILE A 182 -12.15 15.16 6.63
N ALA A 183 -13.04 14.32 6.10
CA ALA A 183 -13.21 14.16 4.66
C ALA A 183 -13.70 15.46 3.98
N ALA A 184 -14.60 16.20 4.63
CA ALA A 184 -15.05 17.50 4.16
C ALA A 184 -13.92 18.56 4.18
N CYS A 185 -13.08 18.58 5.23
CA CYS A 185 -11.89 19.44 5.27
C CYS A 185 -10.93 19.14 4.10
N ILE A 186 -10.66 17.86 3.82
CA ILE A 186 -9.81 17.43 2.69
C ILE A 186 -10.42 17.86 1.35
N ALA A 187 -11.72 17.64 1.15
CA ALA A 187 -12.40 18.06 -0.07
C ALA A 187 -12.39 19.59 -0.25
N ALA A 188 -12.57 20.36 0.84
CA ALA A 188 -12.50 21.81 0.82
C ALA A 188 -11.10 22.35 0.51
N ALA A 189 -10.04 21.65 0.92
CA ALA A 189 -8.64 22.02 0.71
C ALA A 189 -8.23 22.12 -0.77
N TYR A 190 -9.00 21.52 -1.67
CA TYR A 190 -8.82 21.76 -3.11
C TYR A 190 -9.14 23.22 -3.49
N ASN A 191 -10.09 23.87 -2.81
CA ASN A 191 -10.54 25.23 -3.11
C ASN A 191 -9.83 26.32 -2.29
N THR A 192 -9.40 26.02 -1.07
CA THR A 192 -8.85 27.03 -0.14
C THR A 192 -7.71 26.48 0.70
N ALA A 193 -6.85 27.39 1.18
CA ALA A 193 -5.83 27.10 2.19
C ALA A 193 -6.10 27.83 3.52
N ASP A 194 -7.23 28.55 3.61
CA ASP A 194 -7.64 29.22 4.83
C ASP A 194 -8.18 28.19 5.84
N VAL A 195 -7.48 28.04 6.96
CA VAL A 195 -7.79 27.03 7.99
C VAL A 195 -9.19 27.21 8.58
N ASP A 196 -9.67 28.45 8.75
CA ASP A 196 -11.01 28.69 9.27
C ASP A 196 -12.08 28.23 8.26
N GLU A 197 -11.87 28.48 6.96
CA GLU A 197 -12.76 27.99 5.89
C GLU A 197 -12.78 26.45 5.81
N LEU A 198 -11.63 25.79 6.00
CA LEU A 198 -11.54 24.32 6.05
C LEU A 198 -12.34 23.76 7.23
N ILE A 199 -12.17 24.34 8.42
CA ILE A 199 -12.90 23.93 9.62
C ILE A 199 -14.40 24.21 9.46
N ASP A 200 -14.78 25.34 8.87
CA ASP A 200 -16.20 25.68 8.59
C ASP A 200 -16.84 24.67 7.63
N ALA A 201 -16.10 24.24 6.61
CA ALA A 201 -16.55 23.17 5.71
C ALA A 201 -16.80 21.86 6.47
N GLY A 202 -15.85 21.44 7.31
CA GLY A 202 -16.01 20.26 8.16
C GLY A 202 -17.22 20.35 9.10
N LEU A 203 -17.36 21.48 9.81
CA LEU A 203 -18.47 21.73 10.74
C LEU A 203 -19.83 21.72 10.04
N SER A 204 -19.90 22.15 8.78
CA SER A 204 -21.16 22.19 8.01
C SER A 204 -21.74 20.80 7.71
N GLN A 205 -20.91 19.74 7.79
CA GLN A 205 -21.29 18.37 7.46
C GLN A 205 -21.64 17.51 8.68
N ILE A 206 -21.67 18.10 9.88
CA ILE A 206 -21.98 17.38 11.14
C ILE A 206 -23.06 18.11 11.95
N PRO A 207 -23.77 17.44 12.87
CA PRO A 207 -24.74 18.11 13.74
C PRO A 207 -24.09 19.19 14.61
N THR A 208 -24.68 20.37 14.67
CA THR A 208 -24.09 21.54 15.36
C THR A 208 -23.98 21.39 16.88
N ASP A 209 -24.76 20.50 17.48
CA ASP A 209 -24.80 20.24 18.91
C ASP A 209 -24.08 18.95 19.33
N CYS A 210 -23.46 18.22 18.39
CA CYS A 210 -22.67 17.04 18.71
C CYS A 210 -21.39 17.39 19.49
N THR A 211 -20.85 16.42 20.22
CA THR A 211 -19.65 16.61 21.05
C THR A 211 -18.43 16.97 20.20
N TYR A 212 -18.31 16.39 19.00
CA TYR A 212 -17.24 16.70 18.06
C TYR A 212 -17.26 18.19 17.67
N ALA A 213 -18.42 18.73 17.28
CA ALA A 213 -18.55 20.16 16.97
C ALA A 213 -18.22 21.06 18.17
N LYS A 214 -18.55 20.62 19.40
CA LYS A 214 -18.24 21.39 20.62
C LYS A 214 -16.75 21.48 20.91
N VAL A 215 -15.98 20.39 20.76
CA VAL A 215 -14.52 20.45 20.98
C VAL A 215 -13.84 21.32 19.92
N VAL A 216 -14.26 21.20 18.65
CA VAL A 216 -13.75 22.03 17.54
C VAL A 216 -13.97 23.53 17.84
N ASN A 217 -15.19 23.91 18.21
CA ASN A 217 -15.52 25.29 18.51
C ASN A 217 -14.83 25.80 19.79
N ALA A 218 -14.64 24.93 20.79
CA ALA A 218 -13.91 25.28 22.00
C ALA A 218 -12.43 25.61 21.69
N VAL A 219 -11.78 24.81 20.85
CA VAL A 219 -10.39 25.08 20.39
C VAL A 219 -10.31 26.36 19.58
N ARG A 220 -11.23 26.60 18.62
CA ARG A 220 -11.27 27.85 17.85
C ARG A 220 -11.41 29.08 18.75
N GLN A 221 -12.32 29.03 19.71
CA GLN A 221 -12.53 30.12 20.66
C GLN A 221 -11.28 30.35 21.52
N PHE A 222 -10.65 29.29 22.00
CA PHE A 222 -9.42 29.39 22.79
C PHE A 222 -8.26 30.00 21.98
N HIS A 223 -8.08 29.55 20.74
CA HIS A 223 -7.06 30.08 19.84
C HIS A 223 -7.28 31.57 19.55
N LYS A 224 -8.53 32.00 19.35
CA LYS A 224 -8.84 33.43 19.15
C LYS A 224 -8.43 34.30 20.33
N GLU A 225 -8.54 33.78 21.56
CA GLU A 225 -8.12 34.47 22.78
C GLU A 225 -6.61 34.35 23.04
N ASN A 226 -5.97 33.28 22.56
CA ASN A 226 -4.57 32.93 22.83
C ASN A 226 -3.85 32.44 21.54
N PRO A 227 -3.60 33.32 20.54
CA PRO A 227 -3.20 32.89 19.20
C PRO A 227 -1.75 32.40 19.05
N GLU A 228 -0.89 32.63 20.05
CA GLU A 228 0.57 32.42 19.90
C GLU A 228 1.10 31.15 20.57
N ASP A 229 0.37 30.57 21.53
CA ASP A 229 0.86 29.44 22.34
C ASP A 229 -0.02 28.20 22.22
N PHE A 230 0.36 27.31 21.30
CA PHE A 230 -0.32 26.04 21.10
C PHE A 230 -0.24 25.12 22.33
N ARG A 231 0.81 25.24 23.17
CA ARG A 231 0.94 24.40 24.38
C ARG A 231 -0.04 24.82 25.45
N LEU A 232 -0.36 26.11 25.52
CA LEU A 232 -1.43 26.61 26.39
C LEU A 232 -2.79 26.05 25.95
N CYS A 233 -3.06 25.99 24.64
CA CYS A 233 -4.27 25.36 24.11
C CYS A 233 -4.30 23.83 24.32
N LEU A 234 -3.14 23.17 24.21
CA LEU A 234 -3.02 21.75 24.52
C LEU A 234 -3.35 21.47 25.99
N GLN A 235 -2.82 22.28 26.92
CA GLN A 235 -3.17 22.17 28.34
C GLN A 235 -4.68 22.35 28.55
N TYR A 236 -5.28 23.34 27.89
CA TYR A 236 -6.74 23.52 27.91
C TYR A 236 -7.49 22.28 27.41
N LEU A 237 -7.03 21.66 26.32
CA LEU A 237 -7.61 20.42 25.80
C LEU A 237 -7.44 19.26 26.79
N GLN A 238 -6.27 19.06 27.38
CA GLN A 238 -6.06 18.03 28.40
C GLN A 238 -6.99 18.24 29.61
N ASP A 239 -7.09 19.48 30.09
CA ASP A 239 -7.87 19.85 31.27
C ASP A 239 -9.39 19.73 31.07
N ASN A 240 -9.89 19.91 29.84
CA ASN A 240 -11.34 19.99 29.55
C ASN A 240 -11.87 18.89 28.63
N TRP A 241 -11.01 18.24 27.85
CA TRP A 241 -11.37 17.30 26.79
C TRP A 241 -10.53 16.02 26.73
N GLY A 242 -9.61 15.79 27.68
CA GLY A 242 -8.70 14.64 27.68
C GLY A 242 -9.36 13.26 27.82
N TYR A 243 -8.54 12.21 27.67
CA TYR A 243 -8.96 10.80 27.82
C TYR A 243 -9.50 10.44 29.21
N ASP A 244 -9.22 11.26 30.24
CA ASP A 244 -9.82 11.11 31.57
C ASP A 244 -11.33 11.41 31.57
N LYS A 245 -11.82 12.17 30.58
CA LYS A 245 -13.23 12.54 30.40
C LYS A 245 -13.92 11.73 29.32
N TYR A 246 -13.17 11.33 28.30
CA TYR A 246 -13.64 10.52 27.18
C TYR A 246 -12.96 9.16 27.21
N GLN A 247 -13.70 8.18 27.74
CA GLN A 247 -13.20 6.83 28.01
C GLN A 247 -12.96 6.02 26.74
N GLY A 248 -12.16 4.97 26.84
CA GLY A 248 -11.70 4.16 25.71
C GLY A 248 -10.17 4.16 25.66
N ILE A 249 -9.62 3.56 24.62
CA ILE A 249 -8.16 3.47 24.44
C ILE A 249 -7.66 4.71 23.70
N CYS A 250 -8.38 5.08 22.65
CA CYS A 250 -8.12 6.28 21.88
C CYS A 250 -9.45 6.89 21.42
N HIS A 251 -10.02 7.76 22.25
CA HIS A 251 -11.33 8.36 21.97
C HIS A 251 -11.21 9.51 20.97
N ILE A 252 -12.18 9.64 20.07
CA ILE A 252 -12.09 10.58 18.94
C ILE A 252 -12.05 12.07 19.35
N ILE A 253 -12.79 12.44 20.40
CA ILE A 253 -13.00 13.85 20.81
C ILE A 253 -11.71 14.62 21.16
N PRO A 254 -10.85 14.18 22.10
CA PRO A 254 -9.58 14.87 22.35
C PRO A 254 -8.69 15.00 21.10
N ASN A 255 -8.67 13.96 20.27
CA ASN A 255 -7.87 13.92 19.04
C ASN A 255 -8.39 14.88 17.96
N ALA A 256 -9.71 15.00 17.79
CA ALA A 256 -10.31 16.05 16.98
C ALA A 256 -9.86 17.45 17.41
N GLY A 257 -9.78 17.67 18.72
CA GLY A 257 -9.24 18.90 19.30
C GLY A 257 -7.78 19.15 18.90
N VAL A 258 -6.93 18.12 18.93
CA VAL A 258 -5.52 18.20 18.50
C VAL A 258 -5.40 18.55 17.02
N CYS A 259 -6.16 17.89 16.13
CA CYS A 259 -6.13 18.19 14.70
C CYS A 259 -6.47 19.67 14.43
N VAL A 260 -7.55 20.17 15.04
CA VAL A 260 -7.98 21.57 14.88
C VAL A 260 -6.98 22.55 15.49
N LEU A 261 -6.45 22.25 16.68
CA LEU A 261 -5.40 23.05 17.32
C LEU A 261 -4.20 23.15 16.38
N ALA A 262 -3.71 22.03 15.87
CA ALA A 262 -2.51 22.01 15.05
C ALA A 262 -2.67 22.79 13.74
N MET A 263 -3.82 22.70 13.07
CA MET A 263 -4.08 23.50 11.88
C MET A 263 -4.11 25.01 12.19
N LEU A 264 -4.78 25.42 13.28
CA LEU A 264 -4.92 26.84 13.65
C LEU A 264 -3.59 27.50 14.04
N TYR A 265 -2.78 26.82 14.86
CA TYR A 265 -1.48 27.32 15.31
C TYR A 265 -0.37 27.07 14.29
N GLY A 266 -0.54 26.08 13.41
CA GLY A 266 0.43 25.72 12.39
C GLY A 266 0.37 26.62 11.16
N LYS A 267 -0.82 26.82 10.57
CA LYS A 267 -1.12 27.63 9.36
C LYS A 267 -0.39 27.21 8.07
N ASP A 268 0.74 26.52 8.18
CA ASP A 268 1.50 25.91 7.09
C ASP A 268 1.61 24.39 7.29
N PHE A 269 1.99 23.67 6.22
CA PHE A 269 2.09 22.21 6.24
C PHE A 269 3.05 21.69 7.32
N ASN A 270 4.32 22.12 7.29
CA ASN A 270 5.38 21.55 8.13
C ASN A 270 5.06 21.80 9.61
N ARG A 271 4.68 23.03 9.95
CA ARG A 271 4.39 23.41 11.32
C ARG A 271 3.15 22.70 11.86
N SER A 272 2.15 22.46 11.02
CA SER A 272 0.94 21.75 11.44
C SER A 272 1.24 20.29 11.82
N VAL A 273 2.01 19.54 11.00
CA VAL A 273 2.36 18.15 11.34
C VAL A 273 3.32 18.05 12.54
N GLU A 274 4.23 19.02 12.70
CA GLU A 274 5.11 19.14 13.86
C GLU A 274 4.34 19.41 15.15
N ILE A 275 3.43 20.38 15.14
CA ILE A 275 2.57 20.70 16.30
C ILE A 275 1.73 19.50 16.66
N THR A 276 1.11 18.85 15.67
CA THR A 276 0.28 17.67 15.88
C THR A 276 1.07 16.58 16.60
N THR A 277 2.27 16.26 16.10
CA THR A 277 3.16 15.26 16.71
C THR A 277 3.56 15.64 18.15
N MET A 278 3.84 16.92 18.39
CA MET A 278 4.21 17.40 19.73
C MET A 278 3.04 17.41 20.74
N CYS A 279 1.79 17.38 20.27
CA CYS A 279 0.62 17.33 21.15
C CYS A 279 0.46 15.98 21.86
N GLY A 280 1.14 14.93 21.39
CA GLY A 280 1.00 13.58 21.95
C GLY A 280 -0.38 13.00 21.63
N TRP A 281 -0.88 12.11 22.51
CA TRP A 281 -2.00 11.22 22.21
C TRP A 281 -1.71 10.42 20.94
N ASP A 282 -2.64 10.32 20.02
CA ASP A 282 -2.50 9.44 18.85
C ASP A 282 -1.78 10.18 17.71
N THR A 283 -0.45 10.13 17.75
CA THR A 283 0.39 11.11 17.05
C THR A 283 0.49 10.90 15.55
N ASP A 284 0.64 9.65 15.10
CA ASP A 284 0.66 9.28 13.68
C ASP A 284 -0.66 9.61 13.01
N CYS A 285 -1.78 9.22 13.60
CA CYS A 285 -3.06 9.41 12.96
C CYS A 285 -3.50 10.86 12.86
N ASN A 286 -3.33 11.62 13.94
CA ASN A 286 -3.66 13.03 13.92
C ASN A 286 -2.73 13.75 12.93
N ALA A 287 -1.43 13.44 12.94
CA ALA A 287 -0.48 14.06 12.02
C ALA A 287 -0.74 13.63 10.57
N GLY A 288 -1.22 12.40 10.35
CA GLY A 288 -1.67 11.87 9.07
C GLY A 288 -2.85 12.66 8.53
N ASN A 289 -3.95 12.76 9.29
CA ASN A 289 -5.15 13.51 8.88
C ASN A 289 -4.83 15.00 8.63
N VAL A 290 -4.10 15.65 9.54
CA VAL A 290 -3.65 17.05 9.37
C VAL A 290 -2.72 17.18 8.17
N GLY A 291 -1.82 16.21 7.97
CA GLY A 291 -0.91 16.13 6.84
C GLY A 291 -1.66 16.04 5.51
N THR A 292 -2.73 15.25 5.42
CA THR A 292 -3.57 15.19 4.21
C THR A 292 -4.24 16.53 3.94
N ILE A 293 -4.94 17.09 4.92
CA ILE A 293 -5.66 18.37 4.77
C ILE A 293 -4.69 19.46 4.33
N MET A 294 -3.60 19.65 5.07
CA MET A 294 -2.63 20.72 4.81
C MET A 294 -1.80 20.44 3.56
N GLY A 295 -1.57 19.17 3.19
CA GLY A 295 -0.90 18.79 1.95
C GLY A 295 -1.71 19.21 0.72
N VAL A 296 -3.02 18.94 0.71
CA VAL A 296 -3.92 19.38 -0.36
C VAL A 296 -4.05 20.92 -0.38
N ALA A 297 -4.18 21.53 0.80
CA ALA A 297 -4.38 22.98 0.95
C ALA A 297 -3.16 23.79 0.50
N CYS A 298 -1.98 23.44 1.01
CA CYS A 298 -0.74 24.19 0.79
C CYS A 298 0.02 23.77 -0.47
N GLY A 299 -0.20 22.55 -0.98
CA GLY A 299 0.47 22.01 -2.17
C GLY A 299 1.90 21.51 -1.93
N LEU A 300 2.53 20.95 -2.97
CA LEU A 300 3.82 20.28 -2.89
C LEU A 300 4.97 21.18 -2.43
N GLU A 301 5.00 22.44 -2.88
CA GLU A 301 6.06 23.40 -2.57
C GLU A 301 6.14 23.75 -1.07
N ALA A 302 5.05 23.56 -0.33
CA ALA A 302 5.02 23.79 1.11
C ALA A 302 5.70 22.66 1.92
N ILE A 303 5.87 21.47 1.32
CA ILE A 303 6.43 20.30 1.98
C ILE A 303 7.96 20.39 1.96
N ALA A 304 8.58 20.51 3.13
CA ALA A 304 10.03 20.64 3.20
C ALA A 304 10.76 19.37 2.70
N PRO A 305 11.89 19.49 1.97
CA PRO A 305 12.61 18.34 1.42
C PRO A 305 13.02 17.29 2.45
N HIS A 306 13.32 17.69 3.69
CA HIS A 306 13.71 16.75 4.75
C HIS A 306 12.55 15.85 5.22
N TYR A 307 11.29 16.24 4.97
CA TYR A 307 10.12 15.37 5.17
C TYR A 307 9.82 14.53 3.93
N ARG A 308 9.89 15.14 2.73
CA ARG A 308 9.57 14.47 1.47
C ARG A 308 10.60 13.42 1.06
N ASN A 309 11.88 13.76 1.06
CA ASN A 309 12.94 12.91 0.50
C ASN A 309 12.99 11.52 1.17
N PRO A 310 12.81 11.38 2.50
CA PRO A 310 12.82 10.05 3.11
C PRO A 310 11.64 9.16 2.73
N ILE A 311 10.49 9.71 2.31
CA ILE A 311 9.35 8.92 1.81
C ILE A 311 9.71 8.27 0.46
N ASN A 312 10.42 9.01 -0.40
CA ASN A 312 10.90 8.55 -1.71
C ASN A 312 9.81 7.86 -2.54
N ASP A 313 8.58 8.42 -2.52
CA ASP A 313 7.42 7.90 -3.25
C ASP A 313 7.02 6.45 -2.96
N SER A 314 7.45 5.88 -1.83
CA SER A 314 7.13 4.52 -1.44
C SER A 314 6.31 4.47 -0.17
N VAL A 315 5.29 3.62 -0.19
CA VAL A 315 4.56 3.20 1.01
C VAL A 315 4.52 1.68 1.05
N VAL A 316 4.71 1.14 2.25
CA VAL A 316 4.54 -0.28 2.53
C VAL A 316 3.20 -0.46 3.22
N LEU A 317 2.38 -1.37 2.71
CA LEU A 317 1.09 -1.70 3.31
C LEU A 317 1.10 -3.12 3.87
N SER A 318 0.03 -3.49 4.55
CA SER A 318 -0.15 -4.84 5.07
C SER A 318 -1.59 -5.34 4.93
N GLY A 319 -1.88 -5.83 3.73
CA GLY A 319 -3.04 -6.65 3.41
C GLY A 319 -2.65 -8.07 2.96
N ILE A 320 -3.66 -8.83 2.51
CA ILE A 320 -3.50 -10.20 1.98
C ILE A 320 -2.62 -10.23 0.73
N SER A 321 -2.71 -9.20 -0.12
CA SER A 321 -1.94 -9.17 -1.36
C SER A 321 -0.55 -8.61 -1.13
N GLY A 322 0.46 -9.49 -1.10
CA GLY A 322 1.86 -9.07 -1.01
C GLY A 322 2.31 -8.19 -2.19
N TYR A 323 1.64 -8.24 -3.34
CA TYR A 323 1.90 -7.36 -4.48
C TYR A 323 1.36 -5.94 -4.23
N LEU A 324 0.14 -5.81 -3.71
CA LEU A 324 -0.46 -4.50 -3.41
C LEU A 324 0.21 -3.82 -2.21
N ASN A 325 0.92 -4.57 -1.38
CA ASN A 325 1.66 -4.05 -0.23
C ASN A 325 2.90 -3.22 -0.60
N ILE A 326 3.30 -3.21 -1.89
CA ILE A 326 4.40 -2.38 -2.41
C ILE A 326 3.76 -1.25 -3.22
N LEU A 327 3.45 -0.13 -2.56
CA LEU A 327 2.74 0.98 -3.17
C LEU A 327 3.71 2.07 -3.65
N ASP A 328 3.57 2.43 -4.93
CA ASP A 328 4.18 3.61 -5.53
C ASP A 328 3.19 4.78 -5.45
N ILE A 329 3.57 5.86 -4.76
CA ILE A 329 2.66 6.98 -4.49
C ILE A 329 2.20 7.65 -5.79
N PRO A 330 3.08 8.05 -6.74
CA PRO A 330 2.67 8.67 -7.99
C PRO A 330 1.68 7.83 -8.81
N THR A 331 1.87 6.51 -8.90
CA THR A 331 0.91 5.63 -9.58
C THR A 331 -0.42 5.57 -8.82
N TYR A 332 -0.40 5.41 -7.50
CA TYR A 332 -1.61 5.31 -6.70
C TYR A 332 -2.47 6.58 -6.73
N VAL A 333 -1.87 7.77 -6.68
CA VAL A 333 -2.64 9.03 -6.72
C VAL A 333 -3.24 9.29 -8.10
N LYS A 334 -2.65 8.76 -9.18
CA LYS A 334 -3.27 8.73 -10.51
C LYS A 334 -4.49 7.82 -10.53
N GLU A 335 -4.44 6.67 -9.86
CA GLU A 335 -5.60 5.77 -9.68
C GLU A 335 -6.73 6.44 -8.88
N ILE A 336 -6.40 7.15 -7.79
CA ILE A 336 -7.36 7.97 -7.02
C ILE A 336 -7.99 9.03 -7.93
N ALA A 337 -7.18 9.75 -8.70
CA ALA A 337 -7.70 10.81 -9.57
C ALA A 337 -8.65 10.25 -10.64
N LEU A 338 -8.30 9.14 -11.29
CA LEU A 338 -9.19 8.43 -12.22
C LEU A 338 -10.50 8.01 -11.57
N LEU A 339 -10.44 7.54 -10.31
CA LEU A 339 -11.61 7.21 -9.52
C LEU A 339 -12.46 8.44 -9.22
N GLY A 340 -11.85 9.58 -8.88
CA GLY A 340 -12.55 10.86 -8.67
C GLY A 340 -13.28 11.35 -9.93
N TYR A 341 -12.64 11.30 -11.10
CA TYR A 341 -13.29 11.59 -12.39
C TYR A 341 -14.51 10.69 -12.63
N ARG A 342 -14.35 9.39 -12.41
CA ARG A 342 -15.44 8.40 -12.55
C ARG A 342 -16.62 8.73 -11.63
N LEU A 343 -16.35 9.04 -10.36
CA LEU A 343 -17.39 9.36 -9.37
C LEU A 343 -18.08 10.70 -9.65
N ALA A 344 -17.38 11.67 -10.23
CA ALA A 344 -17.96 12.92 -10.69
C ALA A 344 -18.81 12.77 -11.97
N GLY A 345 -18.75 11.62 -12.66
CA GLY A 345 -19.36 11.44 -13.97
C GLY A 345 -18.68 12.28 -15.06
N GLU A 346 -17.42 12.66 -14.86
CA GLU A 346 -16.61 13.47 -15.78
C GLU A 346 -15.57 12.59 -16.48
N SER A 347 -15.27 12.86 -17.75
CA SER A 347 -14.20 12.15 -18.46
C SER A 347 -12.84 12.60 -17.95
N ALA A 348 -12.00 11.64 -17.53
CA ALA A 348 -10.62 11.91 -17.17
C ALA A 348 -9.79 12.37 -18.40
N PRO A 349 -8.77 13.23 -18.21
CA PRO A 349 -7.84 13.61 -19.27
C PRO A 349 -7.15 12.39 -19.88
N GLU A 350 -6.93 12.41 -21.19
CA GLU A 350 -6.36 11.27 -21.92
C GLU A 350 -4.94 10.91 -21.46
N TYR A 351 -4.13 11.91 -21.07
CA TYR A 351 -2.79 11.67 -20.53
C TYR A 351 -2.83 10.83 -19.24
N LEU A 352 -3.80 11.11 -18.36
CA LEU A 352 -3.96 10.42 -17.08
C LEU A 352 -4.48 8.99 -17.28
N VAL A 353 -5.39 8.78 -18.23
CA VAL A 353 -5.87 7.43 -18.57
C VAL A 353 -4.74 6.56 -19.13
N LYS A 354 -3.79 7.15 -19.85
CA LYS A 354 -2.65 6.43 -20.45
C LYS A 354 -1.51 6.15 -19.47
N SER A 355 -1.40 6.91 -18.39
CA SER A 355 -0.30 6.77 -17.42
C SER A 355 -0.49 5.65 -16.40
N VAL A 356 -1.72 5.14 -16.22
CA VAL A 356 -2.00 4.02 -15.33
C VAL A 356 -2.29 2.76 -16.15
N LYS A 357 -1.49 1.72 -15.96
CA LYS A 357 -1.67 0.41 -16.58
C LYS A 357 -1.71 -0.67 -15.52
N THR A 358 -2.90 -1.20 -15.27
CA THR A 358 -3.13 -2.22 -14.25
C THR A 358 -2.24 -3.44 -14.46
N GLY A 359 -1.48 -3.82 -13.42
CA GLY A 359 -0.57 -4.96 -13.46
C GLY A 359 0.79 -4.70 -14.10
N GLU A 360 1.03 -3.51 -14.64
CA GLU A 360 2.31 -3.08 -15.18
C GLU A 360 2.94 -1.99 -14.32
N ILE A 361 4.26 -1.85 -14.41
CA ILE A 361 4.98 -0.73 -13.80
C ILE A 361 5.21 0.32 -14.88
N CYS A 362 4.83 1.57 -14.61
CA CYS A 362 5.01 2.72 -15.49
C CYS A 362 5.41 3.94 -14.66
N PHE A 363 6.67 4.35 -14.75
CA PHE A 363 7.21 5.54 -14.10
C PHE A 363 7.51 6.59 -15.16
N ASP A 364 6.62 7.59 -15.24
CA ASP A 364 6.69 8.72 -16.18
C ASP A 364 7.35 9.96 -15.57
N PHE A 365 7.53 10.00 -14.24
CA PHE A 365 8.12 11.13 -13.53
C PHE A 365 7.43 12.47 -13.80
N ASP A 366 6.16 12.48 -14.22
CA ASP A 366 5.44 13.71 -14.60
C ASP A 366 5.04 14.57 -13.40
N LEU A 367 4.91 13.95 -12.22
CA LEU A 367 4.53 14.67 -11.01
C LEU A 367 5.75 15.41 -10.43
N PRO A 368 5.65 16.73 -10.16
CA PRO A 368 6.78 17.50 -9.66
C PRO A 368 7.39 16.90 -8.39
N GLY A 369 8.68 16.58 -8.44
CA GLY A 369 9.41 15.96 -7.34
C GLY A 369 9.29 14.44 -7.24
N SER A 370 8.60 13.79 -8.19
CA SER A 370 8.45 12.33 -8.23
C SER A 370 9.78 11.63 -8.51
N THR A 371 10.06 10.57 -7.75
CA THR A 371 11.20 9.67 -7.95
C THR A 371 10.76 8.22 -8.20
N HIS A 372 9.46 7.91 -8.05
CA HIS A 372 8.91 6.55 -8.17
C HIS A 372 9.73 5.49 -7.39
N ASN A 373 10.25 5.90 -6.22
CA ASN A 373 11.13 5.08 -5.39
C ASN A 373 12.36 4.50 -6.11
N LEU A 374 12.89 5.21 -7.12
CA LEU A 374 14.23 4.94 -7.63
C LEU A 374 15.27 5.16 -6.53
N ARG A 375 16.31 4.32 -6.51
CA ARG A 375 17.33 4.29 -5.46
C ARG A 375 18.73 4.26 -6.04
N LEU A 376 19.66 4.80 -5.26
CA LEU A 376 21.09 4.79 -5.57
C LEU A 376 21.86 3.92 -4.57
N SER A 377 22.86 3.18 -5.02
CA SER A 377 23.78 2.44 -4.12
C SER A 377 24.96 3.28 -3.63
N ASN A 378 25.21 4.45 -4.22
CA ASN A 378 26.34 5.32 -3.90
C ASN A 378 25.89 6.78 -3.86
N ASN A 379 25.31 7.19 -2.72
CA ASN A 379 24.82 8.57 -2.50
C ASN A 379 25.95 9.61 -2.29
N ILE A 380 27.23 9.20 -2.33
CA ILE A 380 28.38 10.11 -2.22
C ILE A 380 28.82 10.54 -3.61
N GLY A 381 28.96 9.58 -4.53
CA GLY A 381 29.34 9.86 -5.93
C GLY A 381 28.16 10.26 -6.80
N CYS A 382 26.94 9.93 -6.40
CA CYS A 382 25.72 10.24 -7.14
C CYS A 382 24.63 10.83 -6.24
N SER A 383 23.73 11.62 -6.82
CA SER A 383 22.49 12.05 -6.16
C SER A 383 21.32 11.96 -7.14
N LEU A 384 20.11 11.75 -6.60
CA LEU A 384 18.87 11.60 -7.38
C LEU A 384 17.92 12.76 -7.04
N ARG A 385 17.30 13.35 -8.05
CA ARG A 385 16.18 14.29 -7.93
C ARG A 385 15.25 14.19 -9.14
N HIS A 386 14.04 14.70 -9.00
CA HIS A 386 13.19 15.01 -10.16
C HIS A 386 13.75 16.23 -10.91
N SER A 387 13.60 16.26 -12.23
CA SER A 387 14.02 17.38 -13.08
C SER A 387 13.07 17.61 -14.24
N THR A 388 12.96 18.87 -14.66
CA THR A 388 12.25 19.29 -15.88
C THR A 388 13.23 19.74 -16.97
N GLU A 389 14.54 19.60 -16.76
CA GLU A 389 15.56 20.05 -17.73
C GLU A 389 15.55 19.18 -19.00
N HIS A 390 15.42 17.87 -18.82
CA HIS A 390 15.30 16.89 -19.88
C HIS A 390 14.16 15.93 -19.57
N ALA A 391 13.13 15.90 -20.41
CA ALA A 391 12.08 14.90 -20.40
C ALA A 391 12.01 14.27 -21.80
N TYR A 392 11.78 12.97 -21.88
CA TYR A 392 11.58 12.28 -23.15
C TYR A 392 10.09 12.31 -23.51
N SER A 393 9.27 11.78 -22.61
CA SER A 393 7.81 11.91 -22.66
C SER A 393 7.36 12.84 -21.52
N GLY A 394 6.14 13.36 -21.61
CA GLY A 394 5.61 14.19 -20.53
C GLY A 394 6.41 15.46 -20.24
N SER A 395 6.68 15.70 -18.96
CA SER A 395 7.17 16.98 -18.42
C SER A 395 8.31 16.87 -17.41
N GLY A 396 8.62 15.67 -16.93
CA GLY A 396 9.65 15.43 -15.92
C GLY A 396 10.46 14.17 -16.18
N SER A 397 11.58 14.02 -15.47
CA SER A 397 12.39 12.80 -15.46
C SER A 397 13.14 12.66 -14.14
N ALA A 398 13.68 11.46 -13.87
CA ALA A 398 14.63 11.24 -12.79
C ALA A 398 16.03 11.68 -13.24
N GLU A 399 16.60 12.69 -12.58
CA GLU A 399 17.96 13.18 -12.79
C GLU A 399 18.91 12.60 -11.75
N ILE A 400 19.96 11.94 -12.23
CA ILE A 400 21.04 11.38 -11.45
C ILE A 400 22.31 12.19 -11.74
N LEU A 401 22.74 13.03 -10.80
CA LEU A 401 24.05 13.64 -10.84
C LEU A 401 25.12 12.57 -10.60
N PHE A 402 26.20 12.57 -11.39
CA PHE A 402 27.43 11.84 -11.08
C PHE A 402 28.58 12.83 -10.92
N ASP A 403 29.13 12.96 -9.71
CA ASP A 403 30.13 13.98 -9.37
C ASP A 403 31.57 13.43 -9.43
N ARG A 404 32.28 13.80 -10.50
CA ARG A 404 33.73 13.58 -10.67
C ARG A 404 34.14 12.14 -10.36
N MET A 405 33.46 11.18 -10.97
CA MET A 405 33.74 9.75 -10.83
C MET A 405 34.83 9.30 -11.80
N SER A 406 35.72 8.41 -11.38
CA SER A 406 36.80 7.83 -12.18
C SER A 406 36.54 6.36 -12.51
N ARG A 407 37.24 5.86 -13.53
CA ARG A 407 37.10 4.50 -14.05
C ARG A 407 37.01 3.44 -12.95
N GLY A 408 35.97 2.61 -13.04
CA GLY A 408 35.72 1.51 -12.09
C GLY A 408 34.90 1.91 -10.87
N GLN A 409 34.67 3.20 -10.64
CA GLN A 409 33.65 3.65 -9.68
C GLN A 409 32.25 3.43 -10.26
N LYS A 410 31.34 2.97 -9.40
CA LYS A 410 30.02 2.48 -9.81
C LYS A 410 28.91 3.05 -8.94
N CYS A 411 27.71 3.12 -9.51
CA CYS A 411 26.48 3.38 -8.80
C CYS A 411 25.36 2.56 -9.41
N LYS A 412 24.64 1.77 -8.61
CA LYS A 412 23.39 1.15 -9.03
C LYS A 412 22.29 2.21 -8.98
N ILE A 413 21.43 2.22 -9.99
CA ILE A 413 20.22 3.03 -10.10
C ILE A 413 19.08 2.04 -10.30
N TYR A 414 18.18 1.90 -9.34
CA TYR A 414 17.29 0.74 -9.31
C TYR A 414 15.94 1.00 -8.67
N TYR A 415 14.98 0.19 -9.12
CA TYR A 415 13.72 -0.06 -8.43
C TYR A 415 13.83 -1.36 -7.61
N LYS A 416 13.24 -1.37 -6.41
CA LYS A 416 13.19 -2.53 -5.52
C LYS A 416 11.79 -3.16 -5.55
N PRO A 417 11.57 -4.20 -6.39
CA PRO A 417 10.26 -4.81 -6.55
C PRO A 417 9.88 -5.78 -5.42
N PHE A 418 10.80 -6.11 -4.51
CA PHE A 418 10.58 -7.09 -3.45
C PHE A 418 11.37 -6.75 -2.19
N TYR A 419 10.71 -6.86 -1.04
CA TYR A 419 11.27 -6.54 0.27
C TYR A 419 11.38 -7.78 1.17
N ARG A 420 12.39 -7.77 2.02
CA ARG A 420 12.73 -8.79 3.02
C ARG A 420 12.76 -8.16 4.41
N ARG A 421 12.75 -8.97 5.46
CA ARG A 421 12.89 -8.48 6.85
C ARG A 421 14.14 -7.60 7.06
N GLU A 422 15.24 -7.91 6.40
CA GLU A 422 16.49 -7.13 6.51
C GLU A 422 16.38 -5.69 6.00
N ASP A 423 15.36 -5.40 5.18
CA ASP A 423 15.08 -4.09 4.61
C ASP A 423 14.37 -3.14 5.60
N PHE A 424 13.91 -3.64 6.75
CA PHE A 424 13.18 -2.84 7.74
C PHE A 424 13.90 -2.79 9.09
N ASP A 425 13.63 -1.73 9.86
CA ASP A 425 14.08 -1.59 11.25
C ASP A 425 12.98 -1.94 12.26
N ASP A 426 11.73 -2.05 11.82
CA ASP A 426 10.59 -2.54 12.60
C ASP A 426 9.66 -3.43 11.75
N GLU A 427 8.78 -4.19 12.40
CA GLU A 427 7.78 -5.04 11.74
C GLU A 427 6.40 -4.94 12.41
N ARG A 428 6.01 -3.74 12.89
CA ARG A 428 4.81 -3.49 13.72
C ARG A 428 3.54 -4.15 13.16
N TYR A 429 3.36 -4.05 11.86
CA TYR A 429 2.21 -4.62 11.14
C TYR A 429 2.57 -5.83 10.27
N MET A 430 3.76 -6.42 10.43
CA MET A 430 4.20 -7.64 9.73
C MET A 430 3.79 -7.71 8.24
N PRO A 431 4.19 -6.70 7.43
CA PRO A 431 3.83 -6.65 6.02
C PRO A 431 4.43 -7.84 5.28
N VAL A 432 3.65 -8.43 4.37
CA VAL A 432 4.09 -9.52 3.49
C VAL A 432 4.22 -9.01 2.07
N PHE A 433 5.11 -9.64 1.30
CA PHE A 433 5.48 -9.16 -0.02
C PHE A 433 5.47 -10.27 -1.05
N SER A 434 4.95 -9.94 -2.23
CA SER A 434 5.14 -10.68 -3.47
C SER A 434 5.78 -9.71 -4.46
N PRO A 435 6.79 -10.13 -5.24
CA PRO A 435 7.48 -9.20 -6.14
C PRO A 435 6.53 -8.45 -7.08
N THR A 436 6.88 -7.23 -7.47
CA THR A 436 6.17 -6.50 -8.54
C THR A 436 6.81 -6.67 -9.91
N ALA A 437 7.99 -7.31 -9.98
CA ALA A 437 8.71 -7.64 -11.20
C ALA A 437 9.18 -9.10 -11.18
N TYR A 438 9.02 -9.79 -12.30
CA TYR A 438 9.25 -11.23 -12.43
C TYR A 438 10.06 -11.59 -13.68
N PRO A 439 10.79 -12.72 -13.67
CA PRO A 439 11.40 -13.29 -14.87
C PRO A 439 10.42 -13.41 -16.05
N GLY A 440 10.92 -13.18 -17.26
CA GLY A 440 10.13 -13.18 -18.50
C GLY A 440 9.54 -11.82 -18.88
N GLN A 441 9.37 -10.91 -17.91
CA GLN A 441 8.88 -9.55 -18.19
C GLN A 441 9.97 -8.68 -18.85
N ARG A 442 9.53 -7.71 -19.64
CA ARG A 442 10.38 -6.76 -20.35
C ARG A 442 10.50 -5.48 -19.55
N VAL A 443 11.74 -5.04 -19.31
CA VAL A 443 12.07 -3.73 -18.76
C VAL A 443 12.45 -2.80 -19.91
N SER A 444 11.95 -1.57 -19.90
CA SER A 444 12.31 -0.52 -20.86
C SER A 444 12.47 0.80 -20.14
N MET A 445 13.40 1.64 -20.59
CA MET A 445 13.55 3.02 -20.11
C MET A 445 14.29 3.87 -21.15
N MET A 446 13.97 5.17 -21.15
CA MET A 446 14.67 6.18 -21.93
C MET A 446 15.75 6.81 -21.07
N VAL A 447 16.96 6.91 -21.61
CA VAL A 447 18.08 7.55 -20.91
C VAL A 447 18.70 8.67 -21.75
N TYR A 448 19.05 9.77 -21.09
CA TYR A 448 19.80 10.87 -21.68
C TYR A 448 20.97 11.22 -20.78
N VAL A 449 22.14 11.46 -21.36
CA VAL A 449 23.33 11.81 -20.59
C VAL A 449 23.81 13.18 -21.04
N ASP A 450 23.83 14.12 -20.10
CA ASP A 450 24.54 15.39 -20.26
C ASP A 450 25.87 15.32 -19.51
N ARG A 451 26.98 15.68 -20.17
CA ARG A 451 28.32 15.58 -19.59
C ARG A 451 29.05 16.89 -19.70
N TYR A 452 29.58 17.33 -18.57
CA TYR A 452 30.46 18.50 -18.47
C TYR A 452 31.94 18.11 -18.63
N SER A 453 32.33 16.93 -18.14
CA SER A 453 33.67 16.35 -18.36
C SER A 453 33.63 14.82 -18.44
N GLY A 454 34.76 14.22 -18.80
CA GLY A 454 34.87 12.78 -19.06
C GLY A 454 34.86 12.41 -20.55
N GLU A 455 35.19 11.16 -20.83
CA GLU A 455 35.31 10.56 -22.15
C GLU A 455 34.08 9.72 -22.51
N SER A 456 33.57 8.91 -21.57
CA SER A 456 32.39 8.04 -21.75
C SER A 456 31.88 7.52 -20.41
N ILE A 457 30.63 7.06 -20.38
CA ILE A 457 30.11 6.26 -19.27
C ILE A 457 29.62 4.90 -19.80
N ILE A 458 29.49 3.93 -18.91
CA ILE A 458 28.91 2.62 -19.22
C ILE A 458 27.63 2.44 -18.40
N LEU A 459 26.54 2.06 -19.05
CA LEU A 459 25.29 1.67 -18.40
C LEU A 459 25.05 0.18 -18.66
N ASN A 460 25.11 -0.63 -17.62
CA ASN A 460 24.80 -2.06 -17.71
C ASN A 460 23.43 -2.31 -17.08
N PRO A 461 22.43 -2.78 -17.84
CA PRO A 461 21.21 -3.27 -17.23
C PRO A 461 21.53 -4.46 -16.31
N TYR A 462 20.83 -4.57 -15.20
CA TYR A 462 21.06 -5.66 -14.26
C TYR A 462 19.80 -6.05 -13.49
N VAL A 463 19.84 -7.27 -12.97
CA VAL A 463 18.85 -7.83 -12.06
C VAL A 463 19.59 -8.48 -10.89
N ARG A 464 19.17 -8.18 -9.66
CA ARG A 464 19.78 -8.76 -8.46
C ARG A 464 18.97 -9.96 -7.96
N ASN A 465 19.66 -11.06 -7.68
CA ASN A 465 19.05 -12.27 -7.13
C ASN A 465 18.84 -12.13 -5.61
N THR A 466 17.62 -12.30 -5.10
CA THR A 466 17.34 -12.13 -3.67
C THR A 466 18.03 -13.16 -2.77
N TYR A 467 18.35 -14.36 -3.30
CA TYR A 467 18.96 -15.45 -2.55
C TYR A 467 20.48 -15.39 -2.57
N THR A 468 21.10 -15.32 -3.76
CA THR A 468 22.58 -15.28 -3.87
C THR A 468 23.14 -13.88 -3.62
N LYS A 469 22.30 -12.84 -3.70
CA LYS A 469 22.69 -11.42 -3.64
C LYS A 469 23.63 -10.98 -4.77
N GLU A 470 23.75 -11.79 -5.81
CA GLU A 470 24.55 -11.49 -7.00
C GLU A 470 23.78 -10.58 -7.96
N ASP A 471 24.51 -9.65 -8.57
CA ASP A 471 24.01 -8.77 -9.62
C ASP A 471 24.28 -9.44 -10.99
N ILE A 472 23.22 -9.85 -11.69
CA ILE A 472 23.31 -10.43 -13.03
C ILE A 472 23.36 -9.28 -14.03
N LEU A 473 24.56 -9.01 -14.55
CA LEU A 473 24.75 -7.98 -15.58
C LEU A 473 24.31 -8.48 -16.95
N LEU A 474 23.57 -7.64 -17.67
CA LEU A 474 23.11 -7.86 -19.03
C LEU A 474 23.96 -7.01 -19.99
N GLU A 475 23.65 -7.09 -21.29
CA GLU A 475 24.40 -6.36 -22.33
C GLU A 475 24.35 -4.85 -22.08
N GLY A 476 25.49 -4.29 -21.66
CA GLY A 476 25.64 -2.87 -21.38
C GLY A 476 25.96 -2.03 -22.61
N ILE A 477 25.73 -0.72 -22.51
CA ILE A 477 26.02 0.25 -23.55
C ILE A 477 27.06 1.26 -23.09
N VAL A 478 27.95 1.66 -24.00
CA VAL A 478 28.89 2.76 -23.78
C VAL A 478 28.31 4.03 -24.38
N ILE A 479 28.10 5.06 -23.56
CA ILE A 479 27.54 6.34 -24.01
C ILE A 479 28.67 7.36 -24.15
N LYS A 480 28.85 7.86 -25.37
CA LYS A 480 29.86 8.87 -25.76
C LYS A 480 29.26 10.15 -26.34
N ASP A 481 28.03 10.09 -26.80
CA ASP A 481 27.39 11.19 -27.51
C ASP A 481 26.09 11.55 -26.79
N ALA A 482 25.69 12.81 -26.89
CA ALA A 482 24.41 13.27 -26.37
C ALA A 482 23.22 12.66 -27.14
N GLY A 483 22.05 12.68 -26.53
CA GLY A 483 20.79 12.23 -27.12
C GLY A 483 20.17 11.05 -26.39
N TRP A 484 18.84 10.93 -26.54
CA TRP A 484 18.05 9.87 -25.94
C TRP A 484 18.42 8.50 -26.49
N LYS A 485 18.59 7.53 -25.60
CA LYS A 485 18.79 6.11 -25.90
C LYS A 485 17.71 5.31 -25.21
N ASN A 486 17.13 4.34 -25.92
CA ASN A 486 16.25 3.36 -25.30
C ASN A 486 17.09 2.18 -24.81
N ILE A 487 16.97 1.85 -23.52
CA ILE A 487 17.50 0.63 -22.94
C ILE A 487 16.34 -0.34 -22.72
N THR A 488 16.44 -1.53 -23.29
CA THR A 488 15.48 -2.62 -23.11
C THR A 488 16.21 -3.89 -22.73
N PHE A 489 15.63 -4.67 -21.81
CA PHE A 489 16.05 -6.04 -21.53
C PHE A 489 14.88 -6.89 -21.01
N THR A 490 15.06 -8.21 -20.98
CA THR A 490 14.12 -9.14 -20.33
C THR A 490 14.70 -9.59 -19.00
N ILE A 491 13.88 -9.62 -17.95
CA ILE A 491 14.30 -10.12 -16.64
C ILE A 491 14.66 -11.61 -16.78
N PRO A 492 15.92 -12.01 -16.50
CA PRO A 492 16.35 -13.38 -16.68
C PRO A 492 15.75 -14.30 -15.62
N GLN A 493 15.83 -15.61 -15.85
CA GLN A 493 15.50 -16.61 -14.83
C GLN A 493 16.49 -16.51 -13.66
N LEU A 494 15.98 -16.70 -12.44
CA LEU A 494 16.74 -16.59 -11.19
C LEU A 494 16.80 -17.92 -10.42
N ASP A 495 16.64 -19.03 -11.14
CA ASP A 495 16.67 -20.40 -10.62
C ASP A 495 15.74 -20.61 -9.41
N GLY A 496 14.56 -20.00 -9.38
CA GLY A 496 13.64 -20.16 -8.25
C GLY A 496 13.69 -19.07 -7.18
N ALA A 497 14.67 -18.15 -7.25
CA ALA A 497 14.75 -16.97 -6.40
C ALA A 497 13.94 -15.80 -6.99
N MET A 498 13.63 -14.80 -6.16
CA MET A 498 12.89 -13.61 -6.58
C MET A 498 13.81 -12.45 -7.00
N VAL A 499 13.26 -11.51 -7.76
CA VAL A 499 13.94 -10.27 -8.17
C VAL A 499 14.07 -9.35 -6.95
N ASP A 500 15.30 -9.07 -6.51
CA ASP A 500 15.59 -8.17 -5.37
C ASP A 500 15.66 -6.72 -5.81
N GLU A 501 16.33 -6.47 -6.95
CA GLU A 501 16.52 -5.16 -7.56
C GLU A 501 16.50 -5.32 -9.09
N VAL A 502 16.06 -4.28 -9.78
CA VAL A 502 16.11 -4.20 -11.25
C VAL A 502 16.41 -2.76 -11.67
N GLY A 503 17.34 -2.58 -12.61
CA GLY A 503 17.71 -1.24 -13.07
C GLY A 503 19.02 -1.19 -13.85
N LEU A 504 19.78 -0.12 -13.66
CA LEU A 504 21.04 0.15 -14.34
C LEU A 504 22.21 0.20 -13.34
N LEU A 505 23.32 -0.43 -13.69
CA LEU A 505 24.62 -0.20 -13.09
C LEU A 505 25.36 0.84 -13.92
N PHE A 506 25.42 2.07 -13.39
CA PHE A 506 26.28 3.12 -13.90
C PHE A 506 27.73 2.81 -13.52
N GLU A 507 28.62 2.87 -14.50
CA GLU A 507 30.07 2.75 -14.32
C GLU A 507 30.78 3.91 -15.04
N ALA A 508 31.55 4.68 -14.26
CA ALA A 508 32.44 5.68 -14.81
C ALA A 508 33.52 4.99 -15.64
N ASN A 509 33.86 5.57 -16.80
CA ASN A 509 34.80 4.97 -17.75
C ASN A 509 35.97 5.91 -18.10
N SER A 510 36.05 7.06 -17.45
CA SER A 510 37.08 8.06 -17.73
C SER A 510 38.25 8.03 -16.73
N PRO A 511 39.48 8.38 -17.15
CA PRO A 511 40.65 8.35 -16.27
C PRO A 511 40.57 9.42 -15.18
N GLU A 512 41.33 9.27 -14.09
CA GLU A 512 41.30 10.20 -12.94
C GLU A 512 41.61 11.66 -13.28
N LYS A 513 42.35 11.90 -14.38
CA LYS A 513 42.70 13.25 -14.86
C LYS A 513 41.56 13.94 -15.62
N ASN A 514 40.54 13.21 -16.05
CA ASN A 514 39.37 13.72 -16.75
C ASN A 514 38.14 12.94 -16.27
N ARG A 515 37.74 13.17 -15.02
CA ARG A 515 36.68 12.40 -14.37
C ARG A 515 35.32 12.65 -15.02
N ASP A 516 34.46 11.65 -15.00
CA ASP A 516 33.08 11.76 -15.46
C ASP A 516 32.31 12.68 -14.52
N PHE A 517 31.74 13.75 -15.07
CA PHE A 517 30.91 14.72 -14.35
C PHE A 517 29.77 15.19 -15.24
N GLY A 518 28.54 15.13 -14.72
CA GLY A 518 27.33 15.46 -15.45
C GLY A 518 26.09 14.81 -14.85
N CYS A 519 25.02 14.74 -15.65
CA CYS A 519 23.72 14.22 -15.25
C CYS A 519 23.25 13.12 -16.20
N LEU A 520 22.71 12.05 -15.62
CA LEU A 520 21.97 11.00 -16.32
C LEU A 520 20.49 11.18 -16.01
N TYR A 521 19.67 11.32 -17.04
CA TYR A 521 18.22 11.41 -16.95
C TYR A 521 17.62 10.06 -17.32
N ILE A 522 16.65 9.59 -16.53
CA ILE A 522 15.87 8.38 -16.77
C ILE A 522 14.40 8.78 -16.85
N ASP A 523 13.74 8.35 -17.91
CA ASP A 523 12.33 8.59 -18.18
C ASP A 523 11.67 7.33 -18.79
N ASP A 524 10.34 7.27 -18.81
CA ASP A 524 9.53 6.17 -19.34
C ASP A 524 9.98 4.78 -18.81
N PHE A 525 10.35 4.67 -17.54
CA PHE A 525 10.74 3.39 -16.96
C PHE A 525 9.50 2.51 -16.84
N SER A 526 9.56 1.31 -17.43
CA SER A 526 8.44 0.39 -17.42
C SER A 526 8.86 -1.07 -17.28
N ILE A 527 8.01 -1.86 -16.63
CA ILE A 527 8.09 -3.32 -16.57
C ILE A 527 6.75 -3.86 -17.04
N THR A 528 6.77 -4.53 -18.19
CA THR A 528 5.58 -4.95 -18.93
C THR A 528 5.73 -6.37 -19.45
N GLY A 529 4.61 -6.94 -19.93
CA GLY A 529 4.59 -8.29 -20.50
C GLY A 529 4.44 -9.39 -19.46
N LYS A 530 4.45 -10.63 -19.96
CA LYS A 530 4.05 -11.83 -19.24
C LYS A 530 5.18 -12.37 -18.36
N ALA A 531 4.87 -12.66 -17.10
CA ALA A 531 5.78 -13.34 -16.19
C ALA A 531 5.82 -14.85 -16.48
N SER A 532 7.00 -15.45 -16.34
CA SER A 532 7.21 -16.89 -16.37
C SER A 532 8.33 -17.25 -15.41
N TYR A 533 7.99 -17.85 -14.27
CA TYR A 533 8.94 -18.09 -13.19
C TYR A 533 8.55 -19.30 -12.34
N THR A 534 9.52 -19.81 -11.60
CA THR A 534 9.30 -20.82 -10.55
C THR A 534 9.70 -20.23 -9.22
N ILE A 535 8.99 -20.59 -8.16
CA ILE A 535 9.37 -20.33 -6.77
C ILE A 535 9.98 -21.63 -6.24
N ASP A 536 11.27 -21.59 -5.93
CA ASP A 536 11.96 -22.69 -5.27
C ASP A 536 11.86 -22.50 -3.76
N ILE A 537 11.13 -23.39 -3.09
CA ILE A 537 10.86 -23.31 -1.66
C ILE A 537 12.15 -23.39 -0.83
N THR A 538 13.18 -24.08 -1.32
CA THR A 538 14.48 -24.20 -0.63
C THR A 538 15.23 -22.87 -0.53
N LYS A 539 14.87 -21.89 -1.39
CA LYS A 539 15.46 -20.55 -1.41
C LYS A 539 14.65 -19.52 -0.64
N GLN A 540 13.51 -19.92 -0.07
CA GLN A 540 12.61 -19.04 0.66
C GLN A 540 12.91 -19.06 2.16
N LYS A 541 12.38 -18.06 2.89
CA LYS A 541 12.50 -18.03 4.35
C LYS A 541 11.18 -17.65 4.99
N LYS A 542 11.05 -18.04 6.26
CA LYS A 542 9.96 -17.59 7.13
C LYS A 542 10.28 -16.19 7.66
N GLU A 543 9.51 -15.20 7.23
CA GLU A 543 9.62 -13.78 7.58
C GLU A 543 8.20 -13.19 7.73
N PHE A 544 7.98 -12.24 8.63
CA PHE A 544 6.69 -11.55 8.81
C PHE A 544 5.50 -12.50 9.05
N ALA A 545 5.72 -13.54 9.86
CA ALA A 545 4.76 -14.63 10.10
C ALA A 545 4.28 -15.36 8.82
N SER A 546 5.08 -15.33 7.76
CA SER A 546 4.78 -15.88 6.44
C SER A 546 6.02 -16.56 5.84
N ILE A 547 5.87 -17.36 4.78
CA ILE A 547 7.00 -17.86 3.97
C ILE A 547 7.07 -17.05 2.70
N THR A 548 8.22 -16.45 2.39
CA THR A 548 8.37 -15.65 1.17
C THR A 548 8.24 -16.49 -0.10
N PRO A 549 7.80 -15.93 -1.25
CA PRO A 549 7.12 -14.65 -1.44
C PRO A 549 5.61 -14.74 -1.20
N PHE A 550 5.15 -15.73 -0.42
CA PHE A 550 3.75 -15.96 -0.17
C PHE A 550 3.23 -15.06 0.95
N SER A 551 1.96 -14.73 0.84
CA SER A 551 1.12 -14.13 1.86
C SER A 551 0.23 -15.24 2.41
N HIS A 552 0.40 -15.59 3.69
CA HIS A 552 -0.41 -16.61 4.32
C HIS A 552 -1.65 -16.01 4.99
N ASN A 553 -2.77 -16.68 4.80
CA ASN A 553 -4.01 -16.44 5.51
C ASN A 553 -4.41 -17.73 6.25
N HIS A 554 -4.42 -17.67 7.58
CA HIS A 554 -4.56 -18.84 8.47
C HIS A 554 -3.52 -19.95 8.23
N GLY A 555 -3.65 -21.04 8.99
CA GLY A 555 -2.75 -22.18 8.95
C GLY A 555 -1.43 -21.96 9.69
N ALA A 556 -0.83 -23.06 10.12
CA ALA A 556 0.55 -23.11 10.56
C ALA A 556 1.42 -23.51 9.37
N TRP A 557 2.25 -22.58 8.91
CA TRP A 557 3.13 -22.76 7.76
C TRP A 557 4.59 -22.79 8.18
N GLU A 558 5.33 -23.80 7.73
CA GLU A 558 6.76 -23.97 7.96
C GLU A 558 7.49 -24.47 6.72
N ILE A 559 8.79 -24.19 6.61
CA ILE A 559 9.64 -24.85 5.62
C ILE A 559 10.29 -26.05 6.29
N ALA A 560 10.04 -27.26 5.78
CA ALA A 560 10.69 -28.48 6.22
C ALA A 560 11.07 -29.35 5.02
N HIS A 561 12.27 -29.95 5.05
CA HIS A 561 12.75 -30.84 3.97
C HIS A 561 12.64 -30.26 2.54
N GLY A 562 12.75 -28.94 2.40
CA GLY A 562 12.68 -28.26 1.11
C GLY A 562 11.27 -28.04 0.54
N VAL A 563 10.23 -28.25 1.33
CA VAL A 563 8.82 -28.00 0.99
C VAL A 563 8.14 -27.14 2.05
N MET A 564 7.00 -26.53 1.70
CA MET A 564 6.15 -25.81 2.66
C MET A 564 5.18 -26.80 3.30
N GLU A 565 5.30 -27.01 4.60
CA GLU A 565 4.35 -27.77 5.41
C GLU A 565 3.23 -26.86 5.87
N ALA A 566 1.99 -27.29 5.67
CA ALA A 566 0.80 -26.61 6.13
C ALA A 566 -0.02 -27.52 7.05
N MET A 567 -0.48 -26.95 8.16
CA MET A 567 -1.45 -27.58 9.06
C MET A 567 -2.58 -26.60 9.36
N CYS A 568 -3.83 -27.06 9.31
CA CYS A 568 -4.97 -26.20 9.61
C CYS A 568 -6.12 -26.95 10.26
N LEU A 569 -6.96 -26.21 11.00
CA LEU A 569 -8.19 -26.73 11.61
C LEU A 569 -9.43 -26.49 10.74
N GLN A 570 -9.43 -25.42 9.95
CA GLN A 570 -10.56 -25.03 9.11
C GLN A 570 -10.10 -24.76 7.69
N HIS A 571 -9.28 -23.72 7.51
CA HIS A 571 -8.68 -23.39 6.23
C HIS A 571 -7.28 -22.79 6.43
N ALA A 572 -6.50 -22.81 5.35
CA ALA A 572 -5.20 -22.18 5.25
C ALA A 572 -4.90 -21.88 3.78
N GLU A 573 -4.32 -20.72 3.51
CA GLU A 573 -4.02 -20.27 2.16
C GLU A 573 -2.61 -19.67 2.11
N ALA A 574 -1.94 -19.85 0.97
CA ALA A 574 -0.67 -19.23 0.63
C ALA A 574 -0.80 -18.60 -0.75
N MET A 575 -0.79 -17.27 -0.84
CA MET A 575 -0.98 -16.54 -2.11
C MET A 575 0.27 -15.77 -2.53
N THR A 576 0.57 -15.70 -3.82
CA THR A 576 1.71 -14.96 -4.38
C THR A 576 1.45 -14.53 -5.83
N GLY A 577 2.33 -13.70 -6.37
CA GLY A 577 2.33 -13.30 -7.77
C GLY A 577 1.75 -11.90 -7.97
N ASN A 578 1.71 -11.47 -9.23
CA ASN A 578 1.09 -10.20 -9.61
C ASN A 578 -0.42 -10.25 -9.28
N TYR A 579 -0.93 -9.25 -8.55
CA TYR A 579 -2.33 -9.22 -8.15
C TYR A 579 -3.28 -9.14 -9.34
N PHE A 580 -2.81 -8.73 -10.52
CA PHE A 580 -3.61 -8.52 -11.72
C PHE A 580 -3.39 -9.59 -12.81
N MET A 581 -2.77 -10.74 -12.50
CA MET A 581 -2.61 -11.83 -13.48
C MET A 581 -3.98 -12.27 -14.00
N THR A 582 -4.14 -12.32 -15.32
CA THR A 582 -5.38 -12.72 -15.99
C THR A 582 -5.29 -14.15 -16.48
N ASP A 583 -4.75 -14.39 -17.66
CA ASP A 583 -4.56 -15.73 -18.21
C ASP A 583 -3.29 -16.36 -17.64
N VAL A 584 -3.43 -17.47 -16.93
CA VAL A 584 -2.34 -18.04 -16.14
C VAL A 584 -2.38 -19.56 -16.13
N ARG A 585 -1.20 -20.17 -16.24
CA ARG A 585 -0.93 -21.59 -15.96
C ARG A 585 -0.12 -21.71 -14.69
N ILE A 586 -0.60 -22.53 -13.76
CA ILE A 586 0.03 -22.72 -12.45
C ILE A 586 0.28 -24.21 -12.27
N LEU A 587 1.55 -24.56 -12.10
CA LEU A 587 2.01 -25.92 -11.86
C LEU A 587 2.60 -26.00 -10.45
N GLY A 588 2.10 -26.93 -9.63
CA GLY A 588 2.54 -27.11 -8.26
C GLY A 588 2.72 -28.59 -7.91
N ARG A 589 3.32 -28.83 -6.75
CA ARG A 589 3.46 -30.16 -6.16
C ARG A 589 2.73 -30.23 -4.83
N ILE A 590 1.92 -31.27 -4.65
CA ILE A 590 1.12 -31.47 -3.44
C ILE A 590 1.37 -32.88 -2.92
N THR A 591 1.69 -33.00 -1.63
CA THR A 591 1.73 -34.26 -0.90
C THR A 591 0.69 -34.22 0.22
N PRO A 592 -0.46 -34.91 0.06
CA PRO A 592 -1.45 -35.06 1.12
C PRO A 592 -0.92 -35.91 2.27
N HIS A 593 -0.99 -35.44 3.52
CA HIS A 593 -0.61 -36.26 4.69
C HIS A 593 -1.81 -36.70 5.51
N THR A 594 -2.72 -35.78 5.79
CA THR A 594 -3.96 -36.04 6.54
C THR A 594 -5.04 -35.07 6.12
N GLY A 595 -6.30 -35.41 6.36
CA GLY A 595 -7.42 -34.59 5.94
C GLY A 595 -7.84 -34.92 4.51
N LYS A 596 -8.63 -34.03 3.93
CA LYS A 596 -9.32 -34.32 2.67
C LYS A 596 -9.18 -33.21 1.63
N SER A 597 -8.73 -32.02 2.01
CA SER A 597 -8.68 -30.84 1.13
C SER A 597 -7.24 -30.41 0.89
N HIS A 598 -6.77 -30.53 -0.36
CA HIS A 598 -5.39 -30.24 -0.75
C HIS A 598 -5.38 -29.59 -2.13
N LEU A 599 -5.23 -28.26 -2.19
CA LEU A 599 -5.61 -27.46 -3.35
C LEU A 599 -4.46 -26.56 -3.84
N ILE A 600 -4.49 -26.28 -5.15
CA ILE A 600 -3.79 -25.17 -5.80
C ILE A 600 -4.81 -24.06 -6.10
N SER A 601 -4.39 -22.81 -6.17
CA SER A 601 -5.28 -21.66 -6.36
C SER A 601 -4.82 -20.75 -7.49
N ALA A 602 -5.79 -20.11 -8.16
CA ALA A 602 -5.61 -19.18 -9.26
C ALA A 602 -6.58 -18.01 -9.15
N ARG A 603 -6.19 -16.85 -9.68
CA ARG A 603 -6.99 -15.62 -9.67
C ARG A 603 -7.57 -15.28 -8.28
N VAL A 604 -6.76 -15.46 -7.22
CA VAL A 604 -7.14 -15.12 -5.85
C VAL A 604 -7.06 -13.60 -5.65
N GLN A 605 -8.18 -12.98 -5.29
CA GLN A 605 -8.30 -11.52 -5.10
C GLN A 605 -8.31 -11.11 -3.62
N GLY A 606 -8.20 -12.08 -2.71
CA GLY A 606 -8.23 -11.88 -1.27
C GLY A 606 -8.82 -13.11 -0.56
N ALA A 607 -9.16 -12.99 0.72
CA ALA A 607 -9.68 -14.11 1.52
C ALA A 607 -11.04 -14.65 1.05
N LEU A 608 -11.82 -13.85 0.32
CA LEU A 608 -13.20 -14.21 -0.04
C LEU A 608 -13.39 -14.50 -1.52
N ARG A 609 -12.36 -14.36 -2.35
CA ARG A 609 -12.49 -14.38 -3.82
C ARG A 609 -11.33 -15.11 -4.48
N GLY A 610 -11.63 -16.15 -5.27
CA GLY A 610 -10.63 -16.84 -6.08
C GLY A 610 -11.11 -18.19 -6.62
N TYR A 611 -10.29 -18.80 -7.47
CA TYR A 611 -10.48 -20.18 -7.92
C TYR A 611 -9.51 -21.12 -7.21
N TYR A 612 -10.01 -22.32 -6.91
CA TYR A 612 -9.23 -23.38 -6.25
C TYR A 612 -9.47 -24.69 -6.99
N ALA A 613 -8.45 -25.53 -7.11
CA ALA A 613 -8.60 -26.85 -7.67
C ALA A 613 -7.68 -27.86 -6.97
N GLY A 614 -8.09 -29.11 -6.86
CA GLY A 614 -7.29 -30.10 -6.17
C GLY A 614 -8.08 -31.27 -5.63
N PHE A 615 -7.50 -31.92 -4.64
CA PHE A 615 -8.04 -33.12 -4.01
C PHE A 615 -9.10 -32.76 -2.97
N ILE A 616 -10.24 -33.44 -3.06
CA ILE A 616 -11.31 -33.44 -2.06
C ILE A 616 -11.83 -34.86 -1.83
N ASP A 617 -11.93 -35.31 -0.58
CA ASP A 617 -12.40 -36.66 -0.21
C ASP A 617 -11.69 -37.78 -1.02
N LYS A 618 -12.36 -38.35 -2.03
CA LYS A 618 -11.83 -39.37 -2.96
C LYS A 618 -12.04 -38.94 -4.42
N SER A 619 -11.96 -37.63 -4.65
CA SER A 619 -12.28 -36.95 -5.88
C SER A 619 -11.29 -35.81 -6.12
N VAL A 620 -11.39 -35.22 -7.30
CA VAL A 620 -10.83 -33.90 -7.59
C VAL A 620 -11.98 -32.93 -7.89
N ALA A 621 -11.76 -31.64 -7.63
CA ALA A 621 -12.74 -30.60 -7.95
C ALA A 621 -12.08 -29.28 -8.35
N ILE A 622 -12.84 -28.45 -9.06
CA ILE A 622 -12.60 -27.02 -9.27
C ILE A 622 -13.68 -26.27 -8.50
N PHE A 623 -13.28 -25.25 -7.75
CA PHE A 623 -14.11 -24.39 -6.92
C PHE A 623 -13.99 -22.93 -7.36
N CYS A 624 -15.06 -22.18 -7.11
CA CYS A 624 -15.08 -20.73 -7.09
C CYS A 624 -15.46 -20.28 -5.67
N ASN A 625 -14.59 -19.51 -5.02
CA ASN A 625 -14.93 -18.77 -3.82
C ASN A 625 -15.41 -17.38 -4.24
N ASN A 626 -16.63 -17.00 -3.91
CA ASN A 626 -17.09 -15.62 -4.06
C ASN A 626 -18.00 -15.28 -2.87
N ASN A 627 -17.35 -14.97 -1.75
CA ASN A 627 -17.97 -14.91 -0.42
C ASN A 627 -18.61 -16.25 0.00
N GLY A 628 -17.93 -17.35 -0.33
CA GLY A 628 -18.39 -18.72 -0.11
C GLY A 628 -17.90 -19.68 -1.20
N MET A 629 -17.47 -20.87 -0.79
CA MET A 629 -16.95 -21.91 -1.69
C MET A 629 -18.09 -22.64 -2.44
N ARG A 630 -18.06 -22.60 -3.77
CA ARG A 630 -18.96 -23.32 -4.67
C ARG A 630 -18.16 -24.27 -5.56
N ILE A 631 -18.59 -25.54 -5.64
CA ILE A 631 -18.03 -26.51 -6.60
C ILE A 631 -18.51 -26.14 -8.02
N LEU A 632 -17.58 -26.00 -8.95
CA LEU A 632 -17.85 -25.79 -10.38
C LEU A 632 -17.84 -27.11 -11.16
N ALA A 633 -16.87 -27.98 -10.87
CA ALA A 633 -16.73 -29.28 -11.50
C ALA A 633 -16.08 -30.27 -10.53
N THR A 634 -16.43 -31.56 -10.65
CA THR A 634 -15.83 -32.63 -9.86
C THR A 634 -15.84 -33.96 -10.62
N CYS A 635 -14.86 -34.82 -10.36
CA CYS A 635 -14.85 -36.20 -10.83
C CYS A 635 -14.15 -37.11 -9.82
N SER A 636 -14.50 -38.39 -9.82
CA SER A 636 -13.88 -39.38 -8.93
C SER A 636 -12.41 -39.59 -9.31
N PHE A 637 -11.54 -39.58 -8.30
CA PHE A 637 -10.11 -39.76 -8.48
C PHE A 637 -9.50 -40.34 -7.19
N HIS A 638 -8.86 -41.49 -7.30
CA HIS A 638 -8.26 -42.15 -6.14
C HIS A 638 -6.84 -41.65 -5.92
N TRP A 639 -6.69 -40.66 -5.05
CA TRP A 639 -5.40 -40.21 -4.55
C TRP A 639 -5.05 -40.91 -3.23
N GLU A 640 -3.78 -40.90 -2.86
CA GLU A 640 -3.17 -41.62 -1.73
C GLU A 640 -2.43 -40.63 -0.82
N TYR A 641 -2.40 -40.91 0.48
CA TYR A 641 -1.58 -40.16 1.42
C TYR A 641 -0.09 -40.45 1.19
N ASP A 642 0.75 -39.47 1.54
CA ASP A 642 2.22 -39.52 1.47
C ASP A 642 2.79 -39.74 0.06
N ARG A 643 1.93 -39.66 -0.97
CA ARG A 643 2.34 -39.62 -2.38
C ARG A 643 2.38 -38.17 -2.85
N GLU A 644 3.49 -37.80 -3.48
CA GLU A 644 3.61 -36.52 -4.19
C GLU A 644 2.86 -36.60 -5.53
N TYR A 645 2.07 -35.57 -5.80
CA TYR A 645 1.36 -35.36 -7.07
C TYR A 645 1.83 -34.07 -7.73
N SER A 646 1.97 -34.11 -9.05
CA SER A 646 2.08 -32.89 -9.87
C SER A 646 0.68 -32.44 -10.25
N VAL A 647 0.33 -31.20 -9.94
CA VAL A 647 -1.00 -30.64 -10.24
C VAL A 647 -0.87 -29.36 -11.06
N GLU A 648 -1.76 -29.19 -12.03
CA GLU A 648 -1.79 -28.00 -12.89
C GLU A 648 -3.20 -27.42 -12.92
N LEU A 649 -3.31 -26.12 -12.63
CA LEU A 649 -4.51 -25.32 -12.83
C LEU A 649 -4.21 -24.26 -13.89
N THR A 650 -4.94 -24.32 -15.00
CA THR A 650 -4.87 -23.29 -16.05
C THR A 650 -6.19 -22.53 -16.11
N VAL A 651 -6.10 -21.21 -16.12
CA VAL A 651 -7.24 -20.31 -16.33
C VAL A 651 -6.95 -19.42 -17.53
N LYS A 652 -7.71 -19.57 -18.61
CA LYS A 652 -7.56 -18.80 -19.86
C LYS A 652 -8.90 -18.26 -20.33
N GLY A 653 -9.05 -16.93 -20.32
CA GLY A 653 -10.35 -16.29 -20.44
C GLY A 653 -11.30 -16.80 -19.35
N GLU A 654 -12.39 -17.44 -19.76
CA GLU A 654 -13.38 -18.07 -18.87
C GLU A 654 -13.13 -19.58 -18.69
N LEU A 655 -12.16 -20.17 -19.39
CA LEU A 655 -11.89 -21.62 -19.34
C LEU A 655 -10.94 -21.96 -18.19
N LEU A 656 -11.40 -22.84 -17.30
CA LEU A 656 -10.60 -23.45 -16.24
C LEU A 656 -10.35 -24.91 -16.57
N THR A 657 -9.10 -25.36 -16.53
CA THR A 657 -8.73 -26.77 -16.63
C THR A 657 -7.88 -27.20 -15.44
N PHE A 658 -8.10 -28.41 -14.97
CA PHE A 658 -7.32 -29.00 -13.88
C PHE A 658 -6.78 -30.37 -14.29
N SER A 659 -5.48 -30.55 -14.10
CA SER A 659 -4.73 -31.76 -14.45
C SER A 659 -3.97 -32.30 -13.25
N VAL A 660 -3.82 -33.62 -13.19
CA VAL A 660 -3.00 -34.33 -12.21
C VAL A 660 -2.06 -35.27 -12.94
N ASP A 661 -0.77 -35.24 -12.61
CA ASP A 661 0.31 -36.02 -13.23
C ASP A 661 0.29 -35.92 -14.77
N GLY A 662 0.04 -34.72 -15.29
CA GLY A 662 -0.02 -34.41 -16.72
C GLY A 662 -1.30 -34.86 -17.45
N LYS A 663 -2.28 -35.43 -16.74
CA LYS A 663 -3.58 -35.82 -17.31
C LYS A 663 -4.66 -34.81 -16.91
N GLN A 664 -5.27 -34.16 -17.90
CA GLN A 664 -6.44 -33.31 -17.67
C GLN A 664 -7.61 -34.14 -17.17
N LEU A 665 -8.15 -33.77 -15.99
CA LEU A 665 -9.26 -34.47 -15.34
C LEU A 665 -10.56 -33.65 -15.37
N LEU A 666 -10.45 -32.32 -15.28
CA LEU A 666 -11.59 -31.42 -15.23
C LEU A 666 -11.42 -30.27 -16.22
N GLN A 667 -12.56 -29.80 -16.72
CA GLN A 667 -12.69 -28.60 -17.54
C GLN A 667 -14.04 -27.95 -17.24
N VAL A 668 -14.06 -26.64 -17.02
CA VAL A 668 -15.28 -25.88 -16.76
C VAL A 668 -15.12 -24.44 -17.25
N TYR A 669 -16.24 -23.77 -17.53
CA TYR A 669 -16.26 -22.35 -17.86
C TYR A 669 -16.86 -21.57 -16.69
N ASP A 670 -16.16 -20.54 -16.23
CA ASP A 670 -16.64 -19.60 -15.21
C ASP A 670 -15.93 -18.26 -15.36
N ASN A 671 -16.65 -17.15 -15.17
CA ASN A 671 -16.16 -15.79 -15.39
C ASN A 671 -16.29 -14.91 -14.14
N THR A 672 -16.47 -15.52 -12.96
CA THR A 672 -16.61 -14.79 -11.69
C THR A 672 -15.37 -13.96 -11.39
N HIS A 673 -14.17 -14.54 -11.57
CA HIS A 673 -12.90 -13.88 -11.30
C HIS A 673 -12.07 -13.71 -12.58
N ALA A 674 -11.85 -12.45 -12.97
CA ALA A 674 -11.12 -12.09 -14.18
C ALA A 674 -9.60 -12.07 -14.00
N TYR A 675 -9.13 -11.81 -12.78
CA TYR A 675 -7.71 -11.68 -12.45
C TYR A 675 -7.44 -12.05 -10.99
N GLY A 676 -6.18 -12.28 -10.63
CA GLY A 676 -5.76 -12.43 -9.23
C GLY A 676 -4.46 -13.21 -9.06
N MET A 677 -4.06 -13.40 -7.80
CA MET A 677 -2.86 -14.14 -7.38
C MET A 677 -2.99 -15.65 -7.59
N ALA A 678 -1.86 -16.36 -7.44
CA ALA A 678 -1.74 -17.81 -7.52
C ALA A 678 -1.24 -18.39 -6.19
N GLY A 679 -1.41 -19.70 -5.96
CA GLY A 679 -0.92 -20.27 -4.71
C GLY A 679 -1.41 -21.67 -4.36
N TYR A 680 -1.43 -21.95 -3.06
CA TYR A 680 -1.89 -23.20 -2.48
C TYR A 680 -2.96 -22.95 -1.41
N ALA A 681 -3.80 -23.93 -1.16
CA ALA A 681 -4.82 -23.84 -0.12
C ALA A 681 -5.23 -25.20 0.45
N MET A 682 -5.83 -25.13 1.64
CA MET A 682 -6.57 -26.20 2.30
C MET A 682 -7.84 -25.58 2.86
N TYR A 683 -9.00 -26.20 2.66
CA TYR A 683 -10.31 -25.71 3.13
C TYR A 683 -11.01 -26.70 4.09
N GLU A 684 -10.25 -27.67 4.61
CA GLU A 684 -10.69 -28.55 5.70
C GLU A 684 -9.52 -28.82 6.65
N ILE A 685 -9.81 -29.40 7.81
CA ILE A 685 -8.80 -29.90 8.75
C ILE A 685 -7.85 -30.88 8.05
N GLY A 686 -6.54 -30.71 8.24
CA GLY A 686 -5.57 -31.61 7.66
C GLY A 686 -4.13 -31.10 7.72
N ARG A 687 -3.27 -31.85 7.02
CA ARG A 687 -1.86 -31.53 6.80
C ARG A 687 -1.45 -31.85 5.36
N SER A 688 -0.66 -30.97 4.76
CA SER A 688 -0.06 -31.12 3.44
C SER A 688 1.35 -30.58 3.36
N SER A 689 2.14 -31.15 2.46
CA SER A 689 3.34 -30.47 1.95
C SER A 689 3.09 -29.93 0.55
N PHE A 690 3.59 -28.72 0.31
CA PHE A 690 3.52 -28.00 -0.95
C PHE A 690 4.94 -27.70 -1.44
N GLY A 691 5.26 -28.18 -2.65
CA GLY A 691 6.57 -27.99 -3.26
C GLY A 691 6.66 -26.71 -4.09
N ASN A 692 7.66 -26.66 -4.97
CA ASN A 692 7.89 -25.55 -5.89
C ASN A 692 6.63 -25.22 -6.69
N LEU A 693 6.40 -23.93 -6.92
CA LEU A 693 5.26 -23.41 -7.67
C LEU A 693 5.77 -22.69 -8.92
N THR A 694 5.37 -23.14 -10.09
CA THR A 694 5.66 -22.51 -11.37
C THR A 694 4.43 -21.74 -11.84
N ILE A 695 4.62 -20.47 -12.20
CA ILE A 695 3.58 -19.56 -12.67
C ILE A 695 4.00 -19.04 -14.04
N GLU A 696 3.10 -19.14 -15.00
CA GLU A 696 3.28 -18.62 -16.35
C GLU A 696 2.02 -17.90 -16.80
N GLU A 697 2.15 -16.60 -17.09
CA GLU A 697 1.09 -15.83 -17.74
C GLU A 697 1.02 -16.19 -19.23
N LEU A 698 -0.18 -16.49 -19.72
CA LEU A 698 -0.43 -17.13 -21.03
C LEU A 698 -0.75 -16.18 -22.17
#